data_AF-A0A4Z0Q905-F1
#
_entry.id   AF-A0A4Z0Q905-F1
#
_cell.length_a   1.000
_cell.length_b   1.000
_cell.length_c   1.000
_cell.angle_alpha   90.00
_cell.angle_beta   90.00
_cell.angle_gamma   90.00
#
_symmetry.space_group_name_H-M   'P 1'
#
loop_
_entity.id
_entity.type
_entity.pdbx_description
1 polymer ?
#
loop_
_entity_poly.entity_id
_entity_poly.type
_entity_poly.pdbx_seq_one_letter_code
_entity_poly.pdbx_strand_id
1 'polypeptide(L)'
;MTSTFTNSWRTWRPALLGGLLWATVGTPHQAAAQRVLWANDSQAPAAARQTTAALRQYRPVSFQMDAVRDVLQKAPAEKGAGARGSSTVLSLPMPDGSSQRFRVVEVPVMHPALAAKYPSIKTYEAQGIDDPAATARLDVSPAGFHAMILGSQGRTVYIDPATPGDAEHHLVFERAAMTTAGSSFTCLTTDDQKAVGMPQPTVFQRQPNGTQLRTYRLALACTGEYAATKGGTKEGALAAMVTSVNRVSGVYEKEVAVRLVLIANTDQLIYLDAANDPYTNNSGSAMLNQNQRTISTIIGEANYDIGHVFSTGGGGVAQKPSVCLPTNAAYTQGKARGVTGSGNPTGDAFDIDYVAHEMGHQFGGDHTFNSNKGSCDGGNLSAVSAYEPGSGVTIMAYAGICSPQDLALNSVPYFHSRSFDQIVAHITGAGNCGVVTPTNNQPPVVNAGANYRIPVKTPFTLTGSATDPNSDPLTYSWEQYNLGPTGDPTQPAGDAPIFRFFTPTPVPSRTFPKIYNLITNTDTIGEILPTYGRRLIFRLVARDNRVGGGGVDYDSMNVVVVPTAGPFLVTFPNAALSTPLRWLAGTPQQVTWDVANTTAAPINAANVDIMLSTDGGRTFPTMLLANTPNDGKQQITVPASVASTTSARIKVQASGNIFFDISNSDFTIQAATAPTFFLTPTTASGDAPAICPGATATLNVAVGQLQGFTGAVALSAANLPTGVTVSYANNSVNVGGSTQATITTTSATPSGTYLISLVGTSGSVTQQQQFLITISPLASQAAAPITPTVAAKSTLRPRFTWSAVPNATGYEIEVATNATFTNVVLPLTSVTGTSYTPSLSLQPNTTYFWRVRGTSPCGTAPFSAATQFQTGVSVCQTIASTQVPRAIPAGAVRTVTSSVIVSTSDVVSDIKIRNLSITHPDVSELKLTLTNPQGRSVVLLANACPGTADVTLGFDDAAPAAISCPLNTGATVRPVGRLADLLNDPAATNISGEWKLTIEDNNPSNGGSLRSWSLELCTLGTVPPAPFSLQTLYNTYSNGTGKVDVLWAVDGSSNATSYEVERSFQNNTNFQRIATVPAPGTYYEDQVAVNGRYFYRVRSVNAIGASSYTNEANVLGNKSTTQLKGIQVYPNPSTGIFKVNVDNAQRGTMTLRVTDAMGRTVAAHTLTKGAALLQYDLDLSKLSTGIYQLHIDMPEGTSVQRLMKQ
;
A
#
# COMPACT_ATOMS: atom_id res chain seq x y z
N MET A 1 39.49 0.90 -13.45
CA MET A 1 40.50 0.38 -14.40
C MET A 1 40.99 1.55 -15.24
N THR A 2 42.26 1.90 -15.10
CA THR A 2 42.96 2.90 -15.89
C THR A 2 43.25 2.35 -17.28
N SER A 3 42.88 3.09 -18.32
CA SER A 3 43.31 2.82 -19.69
C SER A 3 43.35 4.14 -20.46
N THR A 4 44.56 4.62 -20.66
CA THR A 4 44.94 5.73 -21.53
C THR A 4 44.96 5.27 -22.98
N PHE A 5 44.30 6.00 -23.88
CA PHE A 5 44.63 5.97 -25.31
C PHE A 5 44.61 7.40 -25.88
N THR A 6 45.80 7.87 -26.22
CA THR A 6 46.06 8.99 -27.12
C THR A 6 45.74 8.58 -28.55
N ASN A 7 45.20 9.48 -29.37
CA ASN A 7 45.40 9.37 -30.81
C ASN A 7 45.40 10.71 -31.53
N SER A 8 46.38 10.81 -32.42
CA SER A 8 46.82 11.94 -33.21
C SER A 8 45.95 12.15 -34.46
N TRP A 9 45.78 13.41 -34.82
CA TRP A 9 45.03 13.84 -36.01
C TRP A 9 45.97 14.01 -37.20
N ARG A 10 45.59 13.46 -38.36
CA ARG A 10 45.99 13.98 -39.67
C ARG A 10 44.81 13.99 -40.65
N THR A 11 44.87 15.05 -41.44
CA THR A 11 44.00 15.61 -42.49
C THR A 11 43.66 14.62 -43.61
N TRP A 12 42.61 14.81 -44.43
CA TRP A 12 42.64 15.57 -45.70
C TRP A 12 41.22 15.83 -46.27
N ARG A 13 41.13 16.86 -47.13
CA ARG A 13 39.96 17.59 -47.67
C ARG A 13 39.13 16.85 -48.74
N PRO A 14 37.84 17.22 -48.98
CA PRO A 14 37.11 16.83 -50.18
C PRO A 14 37.09 17.94 -51.27
N ALA A 15 36.96 17.49 -52.52
CA ALA A 15 36.88 18.29 -53.75
C ALA A 15 35.42 18.65 -54.12
N LEU A 16 35.29 19.76 -54.84
CA LEU A 16 34.08 20.40 -55.37
C LEU A 16 33.48 19.69 -56.60
N LEU A 17 32.14 19.80 -56.74
CA LEU A 17 31.31 19.96 -57.96
C LEU A 17 29.86 19.63 -57.53
N GLY A 18 28.79 20.40 -57.74
CA GLY A 18 28.48 21.54 -58.59
C GLY A 18 27.06 21.31 -59.14
N GLY A 19 26.09 22.16 -58.80
CA GLY A 19 24.72 22.09 -59.35
C GLY A 19 23.71 23.00 -58.64
N LEU A 20 23.45 24.16 -59.25
CA LEU A 20 22.60 25.26 -58.76
C LEU A 20 21.09 24.98 -58.78
N LEU A 21 20.34 25.60 -57.85
CA LEU A 21 19.14 26.39 -58.18
C LEU A 21 18.83 27.43 -57.08
N TRP A 22 18.46 28.63 -57.53
CA TRP A 22 18.46 29.92 -56.82
C TRP A 22 17.25 30.13 -55.88
N ALA A 23 17.47 30.83 -54.76
CA ALA A 23 16.47 31.69 -54.12
C ALA A 23 17.13 32.82 -53.29
N THR A 24 16.93 34.06 -53.76
CA THR A 24 16.87 35.35 -53.06
C THR A 24 17.79 35.62 -51.85
N VAL A 25 18.74 36.52 -52.06
CA VAL A 25 19.66 37.11 -51.08
C VAL A 25 18.90 38.00 -50.08
N GLY A 26 18.71 37.51 -48.86
CA GLY A 26 18.71 38.34 -47.66
C GLY A 26 20.16 38.59 -47.24
N THR A 27 20.52 39.83 -46.94
CA THR A 27 21.87 40.23 -46.49
C THR A 27 22.36 39.36 -45.33
N PRO A 28 23.56 38.77 -45.37
CA PRO A 28 24.08 38.02 -44.24
C PRO A 28 24.42 39.00 -43.12
N HIS A 29 23.72 38.89 -41.98
CA HIS A 29 24.22 39.45 -40.73
C HIS A 29 25.61 38.86 -40.46
N GLN A 30 26.63 39.71 -40.41
CA GLN A 30 27.98 39.33 -40.02
C GLN A 30 27.93 38.55 -38.70
N ALA A 31 28.58 37.39 -38.70
CA ALA A 31 28.77 36.56 -37.52
C ALA A 31 29.57 37.35 -36.47
N ALA A 32 28.92 37.78 -35.39
CA ALA A 32 29.61 38.26 -34.20
C ALA A 32 30.43 37.08 -33.62
N ALA A 33 31.74 37.28 -33.46
CA ALA A 33 32.67 36.25 -33.00
C ALA A 33 32.27 35.70 -31.61
N GLN A 34 32.36 34.37 -31.47
CA GLN A 34 32.20 33.63 -30.23
C GLN A 34 33.12 34.19 -29.14
N ARG A 35 32.56 34.64 -28.01
CA ARG A 35 33.33 35.05 -26.82
C ARG A 35 33.19 33.98 -25.74
N VAL A 36 34.18 33.11 -25.65
CA VAL A 36 34.36 32.22 -24.49
C VAL A 36 35.11 33.03 -23.43
N LEU A 37 34.44 33.35 -22.33
CA LEU A 37 34.96 34.23 -21.26
C LEU A 37 35.19 33.47 -19.96
N TRP A 38 35.38 32.16 -20.08
CA TRP A 38 35.62 31.26 -18.95
C TRP A 38 36.58 30.14 -19.36
N ALA A 39 37.21 29.51 -18.37
CA ALA A 39 38.07 28.34 -18.56
C ALA A 39 37.78 27.29 -17.49
N ASN A 40 38.12 26.03 -17.77
CA ASN A 40 38.09 24.98 -16.75
C ASN A 40 39.09 25.29 -15.64
N ASP A 41 38.67 25.12 -14.40
CA ASP A 41 39.57 25.15 -13.26
C ASP A 41 39.93 23.71 -12.84
N SER A 42 41.13 23.53 -12.28
CA SER A 42 41.65 22.22 -11.89
C SER A 42 40.99 21.69 -10.63
N GLN A 43 40.62 22.58 -9.69
CA GLN A 43 39.89 22.27 -8.46
C GLN A 43 39.10 23.50 -7.97
N ALA A 44 38.06 23.30 -7.16
CA ALA A 44 37.40 24.41 -6.46
C ALA A 44 38.34 24.98 -5.37
N PRO A 45 38.30 26.30 -5.09
CA PRO A 45 39.10 26.89 -4.02
C PRO A 45 38.85 26.21 -2.66
N ALA A 46 39.88 26.09 -1.82
CA ALA A 46 39.76 25.46 -0.49
C ALA A 46 38.69 26.14 0.41
N ALA A 47 38.43 27.43 0.17
CA ALA A 47 37.39 28.22 0.85
C ALA A 47 35.96 27.86 0.42
N ALA A 48 35.75 27.19 -0.72
CA ALA A 48 34.45 26.76 -1.25
C ALA A 48 33.86 25.54 -0.50
N ARG A 49 34.43 25.14 0.65
CA ARG A 49 34.04 23.92 1.36
C ARG A 49 32.58 23.92 1.83
N GLN A 50 32.01 25.09 2.12
CA GLN A 50 30.62 25.22 2.57
C GLN A 50 29.61 25.10 1.41
N THR A 51 29.90 25.69 0.26
CA THR A 51 29.04 25.63 -0.95
C THR A 51 29.11 24.25 -1.61
N THR A 52 30.30 23.65 -1.67
CA THR A 52 30.52 22.31 -2.24
C THR A 52 29.97 21.19 -1.37
N ALA A 53 29.84 21.37 -0.05
CA ALA A 53 29.26 20.34 0.84
C ALA A 53 27.80 19.98 0.49
N ALA A 54 27.04 20.94 -0.06
CA ALA A 54 25.68 20.71 -0.51
C ALA A 54 25.61 20.07 -1.91
N LEU A 55 26.73 19.88 -2.62
CA LEU A 55 26.77 19.40 -4.00
C LEU A 55 27.42 18.01 -4.10
N ARG A 56 26.69 17.04 -4.67
CA ARG A 56 27.23 15.70 -4.96
C ARG A 56 28.19 15.70 -6.15
N GLN A 57 27.95 16.59 -7.10
CA GLN A 57 28.70 16.71 -8.36
C GLN A 57 28.68 18.16 -8.84
N TYR A 58 29.81 18.66 -9.32
CA TYR A 58 29.97 20.00 -9.89
C TYR A 58 31.22 20.06 -10.78
N ARG A 59 31.28 21.08 -11.65
CA ARG A 59 32.43 21.44 -12.49
C ARG A 59 32.95 22.82 -12.07
N PRO A 60 34.20 22.94 -11.57
CA PRO A 60 34.79 24.24 -11.26
C PRO A 60 35.28 24.94 -12.53
N VAL A 61 35.02 26.24 -12.64
CA VAL A 61 35.43 27.09 -13.77
C VAL A 61 35.86 28.46 -13.27
N SER A 62 36.69 29.16 -14.05
CA SER A 62 37.07 30.55 -13.79
C SER A 62 36.49 31.46 -14.87
N PHE A 63 35.93 32.61 -14.50
CA PHE A 63 35.37 33.61 -15.42
C PHE A 63 36.26 34.86 -15.50
N GLN A 64 36.42 35.39 -16.72
CA GLN A 64 37.04 36.69 -16.96
C GLN A 64 36.02 37.81 -16.71
N MET A 65 35.78 38.13 -15.43
CA MET A 65 34.61 38.92 -15.06
C MET A 65 34.55 40.34 -15.63
N ASP A 66 35.68 40.99 -15.84
CA ASP A 66 35.69 42.31 -16.50
C ASP A 66 35.24 42.20 -17.96
N ALA A 67 35.69 41.16 -18.67
CA ALA A 67 35.23 40.90 -20.04
C ALA A 67 33.75 40.47 -20.08
N VAL A 68 33.27 39.72 -19.08
CA VAL A 68 31.86 39.35 -18.95
C VAL A 68 31.00 40.61 -18.77
N ARG A 69 31.40 41.51 -17.86
CA ARG A 69 30.73 42.82 -17.65
C ARG A 69 30.72 43.64 -18.95
N ASP A 70 31.84 43.76 -19.63
CA ASP A 70 31.96 44.53 -20.87
C ASP A 70 31.07 44.01 -22.01
N VAL A 71 30.86 42.69 -22.08
CA VAL A 71 29.96 42.07 -23.07
C VAL A 71 28.51 42.27 -22.69
N LEU A 72 28.16 42.02 -21.42
CA LEU A 72 26.79 42.10 -20.95
C LEU A 72 26.26 43.54 -20.92
N GLN A 73 27.09 44.53 -20.58
CA GLN A 73 26.70 45.95 -20.64
C GLN A 73 26.36 46.44 -22.06
N LYS A 74 26.80 45.71 -23.10
CA LYS A 74 26.46 45.98 -24.51
C LYS A 74 25.22 45.23 -24.97
N ALA A 75 24.63 44.36 -24.13
CA ALA A 75 23.36 43.73 -24.42
C ALA A 75 22.29 44.81 -24.57
N PRO A 76 21.48 44.80 -25.64
CA PRO A 76 20.40 45.77 -25.76
C PRO A 76 19.34 45.50 -24.69
N ALA A 77 18.62 46.53 -24.28
CA ALA A 77 17.39 46.35 -23.51
C ALA A 77 16.38 45.50 -24.30
N GLU A 78 15.61 44.69 -23.59
CA GLU A 78 14.54 43.86 -24.16
C GLU A 78 13.56 44.67 -25.02
N LYS A 79 13.28 44.18 -26.24
CA LYS A 79 12.26 44.71 -27.16
C LYS A 79 11.63 43.57 -27.95
N GLY A 80 10.33 43.65 -28.23
CA GLY A 80 9.65 42.70 -29.14
C GLY A 80 9.78 41.24 -28.67
N ALA A 81 10.36 40.37 -29.50
CA ALA A 81 10.52 38.93 -29.22
C ALA A 81 11.68 38.58 -28.24
N GLY A 82 12.01 39.48 -27.32
CA GLY A 82 13.04 39.29 -26.29
C GLY A 82 14.44 39.01 -26.86
N ALA A 83 15.18 38.09 -26.22
CA ALA A 83 16.57 37.81 -26.56
C ALA A 83 16.83 37.22 -27.96
N ARG A 84 15.81 36.69 -28.66
CA ARG A 84 15.97 35.94 -29.93
C ARG A 84 16.60 36.75 -31.06
N GLY A 85 16.38 38.06 -31.08
CA GLY A 85 16.95 38.98 -32.07
C GLY A 85 18.27 39.63 -31.65
N SER A 86 18.80 39.32 -30.46
CA SER A 86 19.98 40.00 -29.94
C SER A 86 21.26 39.58 -30.68
N SER A 87 22.08 40.58 -31.01
CA SER A 87 23.44 40.37 -31.53
C SER A 87 24.46 40.05 -30.45
N THR A 88 24.12 40.24 -29.16
CA THR A 88 25.00 39.94 -28.03
C THR A 88 24.93 38.45 -27.72
N VAL A 89 26.05 37.75 -27.90
CA VAL A 89 26.16 36.30 -27.69
C VAL A 89 27.18 36.00 -26.61
N LEU A 90 26.79 35.15 -25.65
CA LEU A 90 27.66 34.66 -24.57
C LEU A 90 27.70 33.12 -24.60
N SER A 91 28.89 32.55 -24.38
CA SER A 91 29.06 31.11 -24.19
C SER A 91 29.07 30.78 -22.69
N LEU A 92 28.23 29.84 -22.26
CA LEU A 92 28.14 29.38 -20.88
C LEU A 92 28.65 27.92 -20.75
N PRO A 93 29.40 27.59 -19.70
CA PRO A 93 29.85 26.22 -19.42
C PRO A 93 28.69 25.32 -18.97
N MET A 94 28.76 24.03 -19.34
CA MET A 94 27.79 23.01 -18.91
C MET A 94 28.45 21.98 -17.97
N PRO A 95 27.69 21.28 -17.10
CA PRO A 95 28.25 20.31 -16.16
C PRO A 95 28.97 19.12 -16.81
N ASP A 96 28.57 18.74 -18.04
CA ASP A 96 29.09 17.58 -18.78
C ASP A 96 30.41 17.86 -19.53
N GLY A 97 31.04 19.02 -19.31
CA GLY A 97 32.27 19.42 -20.00
C GLY A 97 32.03 20.25 -21.26
N SER A 98 30.81 20.27 -21.79
CA SER A 98 30.45 21.06 -22.98
C SER A 98 30.25 22.55 -22.66
N SER A 99 29.83 23.31 -23.69
CA SER A 99 29.49 24.73 -23.62
C SER A 99 28.30 25.02 -24.52
N GLN A 100 27.44 25.95 -24.11
CA GLN A 100 26.26 26.36 -24.87
C GLN A 100 26.23 27.87 -25.09
N ARG A 101 25.88 28.30 -26.31
CA ARG A 101 25.76 29.71 -26.69
C ARG A 101 24.34 30.23 -26.49
N PHE A 102 24.25 31.46 -26.02
CA PHE A 102 23.00 32.16 -25.76
C PHE A 102 23.02 33.57 -26.35
N ARG A 103 21.91 34.00 -26.93
CA ARG A 103 21.64 35.41 -27.23
C ARG A 103 21.12 36.08 -25.97
N VAL A 104 21.61 37.28 -25.65
CA VAL A 104 21.39 37.93 -24.35
C VAL A 104 20.80 39.33 -24.51
N VAL A 105 19.83 39.70 -23.67
CA VAL A 105 19.30 41.07 -23.55
C VAL A 105 19.23 41.48 -22.07
N GLU A 106 19.32 42.79 -21.81
CA GLU A 106 19.15 43.34 -20.47
C GLU A 106 17.65 43.36 -20.11
N VAL A 107 17.32 42.75 -18.97
CA VAL A 107 15.97 42.74 -18.38
C VAL A 107 16.11 43.11 -16.91
N PRO A 108 15.94 44.41 -16.56
CA PRO A 108 16.08 44.86 -15.19
C PRO A 108 14.99 44.29 -14.28
N VAL A 109 15.38 43.65 -13.18
CA VAL A 109 14.46 43.28 -12.08
C VAL A 109 14.36 44.38 -11.01
N MET A 110 15.03 45.51 -11.21
CA MET A 110 14.94 46.69 -10.37
C MET A 110 14.27 47.83 -11.12
N HIS A 111 13.40 48.58 -10.45
CA HIS A 111 12.89 49.84 -10.95
C HIS A 111 14.04 50.79 -11.35
N PRO A 112 13.93 51.58 -12.44
CA PRO A 112 15.04 52.42 -12.93
C PRO A 112 15.70 53.31 -11.87
N ALA A 113 14.92 53.90 -10.97
CA ALA A 113 15.45 54.72 -9.87
C ALA A 113 16.30 53.92 -8.86
N LEU A 114 15.95 52.66 -8.57
CA LEU A 114 16.73 51.78 -7.72
C LEU A 114 18.01 51.33 -8.43
N ALA A 115 17.89 50.95 -9.71
CA ALA A 115 19.02 50.56 -10.54
C ALA A 115 20.05 51.69 -10.71
N ALA A 116 19.60 52.96 -10.74
CA ALA A 116 20.49 54.13 -10.78
C ALA A 116 21.28 54.32 -9.48
N LYS A 117 20.71 53.95 -8.32
CA LYS A 117 21.41 53.97 -7.03
C LYS A 117 22.43 52.84 -6.89
N TYR A 118 22.16 51.69 -7.50
CA TYR A 118 22.99 50.47 -7.42
C TYR A 118 23.38 49.97 -8.83
N PRO A 119 24.17 50.74 -9.61
CA PRO A 119 24.45 50.46 -11.01
C PRO A 119 25.32 49.22 -11.25
N SER A 120 25.99 48.72 -10.19
CA SER A 120 26.80 47.51 -10.18
C SER A 120 25.97 46.21 -10.29
N ILE A 121 24.66 46.29 -10.03
CA ILE A 121 23.75 45.14 -10.04
C ILE A 121 22.93 45.16 -11.34
N LYS A 122 23.14 44.16 -12.20
CA LYS A 122 22.51 44.05 -13.52
C LYS A 122 21.98 42.65 -13.78
N THR A 123 20.83 42.56 -14.44
CA THR A 123 20.14 41.30 -14.75
C THR A 123 19.81 41.19 -16.23
N TYR A 124 19.85 39.96 -16.73
CA TYR A 124 19.72 39.64 -18.15
C TYR A 124 18.89 38.37 -18.34
N GLU A 125 18.27 38.26 -19.51
CA GLU A 125 17.67 37.03 -19.98
C GLU A 125 18.38 36.54 -21.25
N ALA A 126 18.27 35.24 -21.52
CA ALA A 126 18.94 34.62 -22.64
C ALA A 126 18.11 33.52 -23.31
N GLN A 127 18.22 33.41 -24.64
CA GLN A 127 17.70 32.29 -25.43
C GLN A 127 18.87 31.48 -26.01
N GLY A 128 18.80 30.16 -25.91
CA GLY A 128 19.79 29.25 -26.46
C GLY A 128 19.87 29.29 -27.99
N ILE A 129 21.10 29.17 -28.50
CA ILE A 129 21.39 29.02 -29.94
C ILE A 129 21.58 27.55 -30.29
N ASP A 130 22.34 26.82 -29.46
CA ASP A 130 22.67 25.41 -29.73
C ASP A 130 21.56 24.46 -29.26
N ASP A 131 20.83 24.85 -28.20
CA ASP A 131 19.52 24.28 -27.84
C ASP A 131 18.49 25.42 -27.85
N PRO A 132 17.68 25.53 -28.91
CA PRO A 132 16.70 26.60 -29.05
C PRO A 132 15.58 26.59 -28.00
N ALA A 133 15.32 25.48 -27.30
CA ALA A 133 14.34 25.42 -26.21
C ALA A 133 14.93 25.82 -24.85
N ALA A 134 16.25 26.06 -24.78
CA ALA A 134 16.87 26.50 -23.54
C ALA A 134 16.69 28.01 -23.32
N THR A 135 16.29 28.38 -22.11
CA THR A 135 16.26 29.77 -21.64
C THR A 135 17.22 29.95 -20.46
N ALA A 136 17.74 31.15 -20.26
CA ALA A 136 18.60 31.44 -19.12
C ALA A 136 18.29 32.80 -18.47
N ARG A 137 18.48 32.89 -17.16
CA ARG A 137 18.55 34.16 -16.40
C ARG A 137 19.95 34.33 -15.87
N LEU A 138 20.52 35.52 -16.09
CA LEU A 138 21.88 35.85 -15.69
C LEU A 138 21.85 37.10 -14.81
N ASP A 139 22.74 37.18 -13.84
CA ASP A 139 23.02 38.42 -13.12
C ASP A 139 24.51 38.62 -12.88
N VAL A 140 24.90 39.89 -12.86
CA VAL A 140 26.22 40.34 -12.44
C VAL A 140 26.03 41.37 -11.36
N SER A 141 26.64 41.14 -10.20
CA SER A 141 26.56 42.01 -9.04
C SER A 141 27.88 41.97 -8.26
N PRO A 142 28.03 42.75 -7.18
CA PRO A 142 29.14 42.58 -6.24
C PRO A 142 29.23 41.18 -5.62
N ALA A 143 28.14 40.39 -5.65
CA ALA A 143 28.13 39.01 -5.17
C ALA A 143 28.74 38.01 -6.17
N GLY A 144 29.02 38.42 -7.42
CA GLY A 144 29.59 37.58 -8.48
C GLY A 144 28.70 37.49 -9.73
N PHE A 145 28.97 36.49 -10.57
CA PHE A 145 28.12 36.14 -11.71
C PHE A 145 27.28 34.91 -11.38
N HIS A 146 25.97 35.02 -11.57
CA HIS A 146 25.06 33.89 -11.43
C HIS A 146 24.34 33.60 -12.75
N ALA A 147 24.10 32.32 -13.02
CA ALA A 147 23.23 31.91 -14.11
C ALA A 147 22.31 30.75 -13.69
N MET A 148 21.08 30.78 -14.18
CA MET A 148 20.13 29.67 -14.15
C MET A 148 19.73 29.35 -15.58
N ILE A 149 19.99 28.13 -16.04
CA ILE A 149 19.66 27.64 -17.39
C ILE A 149 18.58 26.57 -17.28
N LEU A 150 17.46 26.79 -17.95
CA LEU A 150 16.35 25.85 -18.11
C LEU A 150 16.44 25.19 -19.49
N GLY A 151 17.01 23.99 -19.60
CA GLY A 151 17.27 23.31 -20.87
C GLY A 151 16.11 22.45 -21.39
N SER A 152 16.18 22.06 -22.67
CA SER A 152 15.12 21.32 -23.39
C SER A 152 14.86 19.89 -22.90
N GLN A 153 15.81 19.26 -22.21
CA GLN A 153 15.72 17.89 -21.66
C GLN A 153 15.30 17.88 -20.18
N GLY A 154 14.68 18.96 -19.71
CA GLY A 154 14.32 19.09 -18.29
C GLY A 154 15.51 19.23 -17.34
N ARG A 155 16.73 19.47 -17.88
CA ARG A 155 17.94 19.76 -17.12
C ARG A 155 17.90 21.22 -16.66
N THR A 156 18.11 21.44 -15.36
CA THR A 156 18.29 22.78 -14.79
C THR A 156 19.72 22.91 -14.30
N VAL A 157 20.45 23.88 -14.84
CA VAL A 157 21.87 24.11 -14.56
C VAL A 157 22.04 25.45 -13.86
N TYR A 158 22.89 25.48 -12.85
CA TYR A 158 23.31 26.69 -12.16
C TYR A 158 24.80 26.93 -12.37
N ILE A 159 25.14 28.21 -12.44
CA ILE A 159 26.52 28.70 -12.41
C ILE A 159 26.55 29.71 -11.27
N ASP A 160 27.19 29.34 -10.16
CA ASP A 160 27.26 30.18 -8.97
C ASP A 160 28.71 30.41 -8.54
N PRO A 161 29.03 31.56 -7.91
CA PRO A 161 30.34 31.80 -7.31
C PRO A 161 30.74 30.68 -6.34
N ALA A 162 32.02 30.29 -6.35
CA ALA A 162 32.51 29.22 -5.51
C ALA A 162 32.45 29.56 -4.01
N THR A 163 32.62 30.84 -3.68
CA THR A 163 32.33 31.41 -2.36
C THR A 163 31.54 32.72 -2.51
N PRO A 164 30.81 33.17 -1.47
CA PRO A 164 30.09 34.44 -1.53
C PRO A 164 31.04 35.61 -1.86
N GLY A 165 30.77 36.33 -2.95
CA GLY A 165 31.61 37.44 -3.42
C GLY A 165 32.84 37.04 -4.24
N ASP A 166 33.01 35.76 -4.57
CA ASP A 166 34.07 35.31 -5.49
C ASP A 166 33.81 35.87 -6.89
N ALA A 167 34.74 36.70 -7.38
CA ALA A 167 34.64 37.34 -8.68
C ALA A 167 35.37 36.56 -9.78
N GLU A 168 35.94 35.39 -9.50
CA GLU A 168 36.72 34.63 -10.49
C GLU A 168 36.26 33.17 -10.56
N HIS A 169 36.18 32.47 -9.44
CA HIS A 169 35.89 31.03 -9.43
C HIS A 169 34.40 30.74 -9.25
N HIS A 170 33.87 29.83 -10.07
CA HIS A 170 32.47 29.47 -10.11
C HIS A 170 32.29 27.94 -10.16
N LEU A 171 31.14 27.48 -9.72
CA LEU A 171 30.71 26.09 -9.74
C LEU A 171 29.56 25.94 -10.73
N VAL A 172 29.70 25.00 -11.65
CA VAL A 172 28.67 24.64 -12.63
C VAL A 172 28.09 23.29 -12.25
N PHE A 173 26.79 23.23 -11.97
CA PHE A 173 26.16 22.00 -11.47
C PHE A 173 24.69 21.90 -11.90
N GLU A 174 24.18 20.67 -11.90
CA GLU A 174 22.74 20.44 -12.09
C GLU A 174 21.98 20.53 -10.77
N ARG A 175 20.73 20.95 -10.84
CA ARG A 175 19.75 20.90 -9.73
C ARG A 175 19.79 19.57 -8.98
N ALA A 176 19.81 18.46 -9.73
CA ALA A 176 19.79 17.11 -9.16
C ALA A 176 21.04 16.74 -8.33
N ALA A 177 22.13 17.49 -8.48
CA ALA A 177 23.34 17.30 -7.69
C ALA A 177 23.26 17.96 -6.30
N MET A 178 22.29 18.85 -6.06
CA MET A 178 22.11 19.52 -4.76
C MET A 178 21.51 18.57 -3.71
N THR A 179 22.00 18.65 -2.48
CA THR A 179 21.49 17.95 -1.31
C THR A 179 20.91 18.92 -0.30
N THR A 180 19.90 18.49 0.43
CA THR A 180 19.24 19.25 1.51
C THR A 180 20.02 19.22 2.83
N ALA A 181 21.36 19.11 2.78
CA ALA A 181 22.20 18.90 3.95
C ALA A 181 21.97 19.98 5.03
N GLY A 182 21.15 19.67 6.03
CA GLY A 182 21.00 20.43 7.27
C GLY A 182 19.95 21.56 7.29
N SER A 183 19.13 21.74 6.25
CA SER A 183 18.05 22.74 6.28
C SER A 183 16.76 22.14 6.85
N SER A 184 16.36 22.56 8.05
CA SER A 184 15.01 22.31 8.58
C SER A 184 14.00 23.15 7.80
N PHE A 185 13.64 22.71 6.58
CA PHE A 185 12.55 23.32 5.83
C PHE A 185 11.21 22.89 6.43
N THR A 186 10.50 23.85 6.99
CA THR A 186 9.11 23.70 7.40
C THR A 186 8.31 24.81 6.72
N CYS A 187 7.42 24.42 5.81
CA CYS A 187 6.37 25.30 5.31
C CYS A 187 5.11 25.04 6.17
N LEU A 188 4.52 26.12 6.69
CA LEU A 188 3.41 26.06 7.63
C LEU A 188 2.18 26.78 7.07
N THR A 189 1.01 26.16 7.17
CA THR A 189 -0.27 26.84 7.02
C THR A 189 -0.79 27.28 8.38
N THR A 190 -1.24 28.53 8.54
CA THR A 190 -1.93 28.97 9.79
C THR A 190 -3.43 28.64 9.72
N ASP A 191 -4.00 28.12 10.81
CA ASP A 191 -5.41 27.69 10.92
C ASP A 191 -6.45 28.79 10.56
N ASP A 192 -6.05 30.07 10.60
CA ASP A 192 -6.90 31.23 10.29
C ASP A 192 -7.01 31.58 8.79
N GLN A 193 -6.29 30.88 7.90
CA GLN A 193 -6.28 31.16 6.46
C GLN A 193 -7.50 30.53 5.76
N LYS A 194 -8.72 30.93 6.17
CA LYS A 194 -9.91 30.73 5.34
C LYS A 194 -9.62 31.37 3.99
N ALA A 195 -9.67 30.56 2.93
CA ALA A 195 -9.67 31.04 1.55
C ALA A 195 -10.55 32.29 1.47
N VAL A 196 -9.98 33.43 1.07
CA VAL A 196 -10.79 34.58 0.67
C VAL A 196 -11.56 34.07 -0.54
N GLY A 197 -12.84 33.75 -0.34
CA GLY A 197 -13.63 32.84 -1.17
C GLY A 197 -13.44 33.10 -2.66
N MET A 198 -12.53 32.36 -3.28
CA MET A 198 -12.51 32.22 -4.73
C MET A 198 -13.62 31.22 -5.07
N PRO A 199 -14.58 31.58 -5.94
CA PRO A 199 -15.54 30.62 -6.46
C PRO A 199 -14.74 29.47 -7.07
N GLN A 200 -14.83 28.28 -6.46
CA GLN A 200 -14.29 27.07 -7.07
C GLN A 200 -15.10 26.85 -8.35
N PRO A 201 -14.49 26.94 -9.54
CA PRO A 201 -15.21 26.63 -10.76
C PRO A 201 -15.65 25.16 -10.68
N THR A 202 -16.93 24.90 -10.89
CA THR A 202 -17.48 23.54 -11.00
C THR A 202 -16.91 22.78 -12.20
N VAL A 203 -16.21 23.47 -13.11
CA VAL A 203 -15.49 22.92 -14.27
C VAL A 203 -14.17 23.68 -14.48
N PHE A 204 -13.02 23.02 -14.36
CA PHE A 204 -11.74 23.61 -14.73
C PHE A 204 -11.60 23.59 -16.26
N GLN A 205 -11.99 24.70 -16.87
CA GLN A 205 -11.83 24.92 -18.31
C GLN A 205 -10.34 25.03 -18.64
N ARG A 206 -9.92 24.45 -19.76
CA ARG A 206 -8.60 24.65 -20.34
C ARG A 206 -8.36 26.16 -20.54
N GLN A 207 -7.28 26.68 -19.97
CA GLN A 207 -6.89 28.10 -20.07
C GLN A 207 -5.45 28.23 -20.57
N PRO A 208 -5.22 28.28 -21.89
CA PRO A 208 -3.89 28.58 -22.42
C PRO A 208 -3.44 29.96 -21.94
N ASN A 209 -2.15 30.10 -21.62
CA ASN A 209 -1.56 31.35 -21.17
C ASN A 209 -0.22 31.61 -21.88
N GLY A 210 0.16 32.88 -22.04
CA GLY A 210 1.44 33.27 -22.67
C GLY A 210 1.35 34.41 -23.68
N THR A 211 0.14 34.85 -24.08
CA THR A 211 -0.05 35.99 -25.00
C THR A 211 0.23 37.35 -24.34
N GLN A 212 0.22 37.40 -23.01
CA GLN A 212 0.37 38.59 -22.20
C GLN A 212 1.36 38.34 -21.07
N LEU A 213 2.34 39.24 -20.94
CA LEU A 213 3.27 39.29 -19.81
C LEU A 213 2.69 40.24 -18.75
N ARG A 214 2.61 39.79 -17.50
CA ARG A 214 2.16 40.60 -16.37
C ARG A 214 3.34 40.97 -15.49
N THR A 215 3.66 42.25 -15.42
CA THR A 215 4.76 42.77 -14.61
C THR A 215 4.23 43.35 -13.30
N TYR A 216 4.64 42.78 -12.17
CA TYR A 216 4.21 43.20 -10.82
C TYR A 216 5.33 43.93 -10.09
N ARG A 217 4.96 45.01 -9.40
CA ARG A 217 5.85 45.77 -8.52
C ARG A 217 5.99 45.04 -7.18
N LEU A 218 7.20 44.56 -6.89
CA LEU A 218 7.53 43.81 -5.68
C LEU A 218 8.18 44.71 -4.63
N ALA A 219 7.53 44.84 -3.48
CA ALA A 219 8.11 45.39 -2.26
C ALA A 219 8.76 44.26 -1.45
N LEU A 220 10.07 44.06 -1.63
CA LEU A 220 10.81 42.99 -0.96
C LEU A 220 11.60 43.56 0.23
N ALA A 221 11.29 43.08 1.43
CA ALA A 221 12.02 43.42 2.66
C ALA A 221 13.02 42.32 3.04
N CYS A 222 13.97 42.64 3.91
CA CYS A 222 14.76 41.62 4.60
C CYS A 222 15.07 42.01 6.04
N THR A 223 15.15 41.03 6.93
CA THR A 223 15.55 41.26 8.33
C THR A 223 17.04 41.62 8.44
N GLY A 224 17.43 42.18 9.58
CA GLY A 224 18.83 42.48 9.90
C GLY A 224 19.70 41.22 9.92
N GLU A 225 19.17 40.09 10.38
CA GLU A 225 19.87 38.81 10.36
C GLU A 225 20.11 38.33 8.93
N TYR A 226 19.12 38.48 8.03
CA TYR A 226 19.33 38.14 6.62
C TYR A 226 20.43 39.01 6.01
N ALA A 227 20.37 40.33 6.21
CA ALA A 227 21.37 41.24 5.67
C ALA A 227 22.78 40.95 6.20
N ALA A 228 22.92 40.54 7.47
CA ALA A 228 24.19 40.13 8.05
C ALA A 228 24.83 38.94 7.30
N THR A 229 24.03 37.98 6.82
CA THR A 229 24.55 36.87 5.98
C THR A 229 25.06 37.30 4.62
N LYS A 230 24.74 38.54 4.18
CA LYS A 230 25.12 39.11 2.87
C LYS A 230 26.15 40.24 3.00
N GLY A 231 26.96 40.19 4.07
CA GLY A 231 28.01 41.17 4.33
C GLY A 231 27.56 42.41 5.10
N GLY A 232 26.32 42.46 5.58
CA GLY A 232 25.83 43.53 6.46
C GLY A 232 25.70 44.89 5.80
N THR A 233 25.61 44.95 4.46
CA THR A 233 25.41 46.17 3.70
C THR A 233 24.12 46.11 2.89
N LYS A 234 23.56 47.29 2.58
CA LYS A 234 22.37 47.35 1.71
C LYS A 234 22.64 46.81 0.31
N GLU A 235 23.82 47.11 -0.26
CA GLU A 235 24.20 46.64 -1.59
C GLU A 235 24.35 45.11 -1.63
N GLY A 236 25.00 44.51 -0.62
CA GLY A 236 25.15 43.05 -0.54
C GLY A 236 23.81 42.32 -0.35
N ALA A 237 22.95 42.83 0.53
CA ALA A 237 21.60 42.29 0.70
C ALA A 237 20.76 42.42 -0.58
N LEU A 238 20.79 43.59 -1.21
CA LEU A 238 20.07 43.84 -2.46
C LEU A 238 20.56 42.96 -3.61
N ALA A 239 21.88 42.75 -3.74
CA ALA A 239 22.44 41.86 -4.75
C ALA A 239 21.89 40.43 -4.62
N ALA A 240 21.87 39.87 -3.41
CA ALA A 240 21.31 38.55 -3.15
C ALA A 240 19.80 38.49 -3.43
N MET A 241 19.04 39.49 -2.97
CA MET A 241 17.60 39.61 -3.25
C MET A 241 17.32 39.68 -4.76
N VAL A 242 18.15 40.39 -5.53
CA VAL A 242 18.06 40.48 -6.99
C VAL A 242 18.32 39.12 -7.65
N THR A 243 19.34 38.37 -7.23
CA THR A 243 19.61 37.02 -7.75
C THR A 243 18.40 36.09 -7.52
N SER A 244 17.81 36.10 -6.31
CA SER A 244 16.61 35.31 -6.00
C SER A 244 15.43 35.69 -6.89
N VAL A 245 15.10 36.99 -6.98
CA VAL A 245 13.98 37.48 -7.80
C VAL A 245 14.21 37.23 -9.29
N ASN A 246 15.45 37.30 -9.77
CA ASN A 246 15.80 37.03 -11.15
C ASN A 246 15.56 35.56 -11.52
N ARG A 247 15.93 34.61 -10.65
CA ARG A 247 15.66 33.18 -10.80
C ARG A 247 14.17 32.87 -10.76
N VAL A 248 13.46 33.38 -9.75
CA VAL A 248 11.99 33.22 -9.62
C VAL A 248 11.27 33.75 -10.85
N SER A 249 11.64 34.95 -11.33
CA SER A 249 11.06 35.51 -12.54
C SER A 249 11.37 34.66 -13.78
N GLY A 250 12.54 34.02 -13.87
CA GLY A 250 12.85 33.08 -14.96
C GLY A 250 11.87 31.91 -15.05
N VAL A 251 11.43 31.40 -13.90
CA VAL A 251 10.42 30.34 -13.82
C VAL A 251 9.02 30.88 -14.13
N TYR A 252 8.64 31.99 -13.49
CA TYR A 252 7.30 32.56 -13.59
C TYR A 252 7.00 33.12 -14.98
N GLU A 253 7.99 33.72 -15.66
CA GLU A 253 7.85 34.20 -17.03
C GLU A 253 7.66 33.03 -18.00
N LYS A 254 8.34 31.90 -17.76
CA LYS A 254 8.25 30.69 -18.59
C LYS A 254 6.94 29.92 -18.38
N GLU A 255 6.51 29.75 -17.14
CA GLU A 255 5.36 28.90 -16.80
C GLU A 255 4.02 29.65 -16.83
N VAL A 256 3.98 30.91 -16.37
CA VAL A 256 2.73 31.67 -16.16
C VAL A 256 2.77 33.10 -16.71
N ALA A 257 3.80 33.46 -17.48
CA ALA A 257 3.99 34.80 -18.05
C ALA A 257 3.87 35.93 -17.01
N VAL A 258 4.53 35.75 -15.86
CA VAL A 258 4.59 36.72 -14.76
C VAL A 258 6.03 37.18 -14.53
N ARG A 259 6.24 38.50 -14.43
CA ARG A 259 7.53 39.13 -14.11
C ARG A 259 7.44 39.93 -12.81
N LEU A 260 8.48 39.85 -11.99
CA LEU A 260 8.60 40.60 -10.74
C LEU A 260 9.66 41.70 -10.88
N VAL A 261 9.33 42.92 -10.48
CA VAL A 261 10.26 44.07 -10.51
C VAL A 261 10.26 44.76 -9.15
N LEU A 262 11.44 44.84 -8.52
CA LEU A 262 11.64 45.55 -7.25
C LEU A 262 11.30 47.03 -7.40
N ILE A 263 10.56 47.58 -6.43
CA ILE A 263 10.15 48.99 -6.42
C ILE A 263 11.32 49.98 -6.28
N ALA A 264 11.07 51.25 -6.59
CA ALA A 264 12.08 52.32 -6.55
C ALA A 264 12.80 52.48 -5.19
N ASN A 265 12.10 52.16 -4.10
CA ASN A 265 12.53 52.43 -2.73
C ASN A 265 12.78 51.15 -1.92
N THR A 266 13.07 50.02 -2.58
CA THR A 266 13.36 48.73 -1.90
C THR A 266 14.51 48.86 -0.89
N ASP A 267 15.47 49.75 -1.11
CA ASP A 267 16.57 50.05 -0.19
C ASP A 267 16.11 50.58 1.19
N GLN A 268 14.87 51.05 1.32
CA GLN A 268 14.26 51.43 2.60
C GLN A 268 13.73 50.24 3.39
N LEU A 269 13.54 49.08 2.75
CA LEU A 269 13.03 47.84 3.36
C LEU A 269 14.15 46.85 3.75
N ILE A 270 15.42 47.25 3.55
CA ILE A 270 16.60 46.49 3.94
C ILE A 270 17.07 46.98 5.30
N TYR A 271 16.87 46.15 6.32
CA TYR A 271 17.33 46.39 7.68
C TYR A 271 18.72 45.79 7.87
N LEU A 272 19.62 46.51 8.54
CA LEU A 272 20.99 46.06 8.82
C LEU A 272 21.21 45.68 10.29
N ASP A 273 20.31 46.12 11.17
CA ASP A 273 20.39 45.89 12.61
C ASP A 273 19.26 44.95 13.04
N ALA A 274 19.61 43.72 13.36
CA ALA A 274 18.69 42.69 13.82
C ALA A 274 17.97 43.05 15.14
N ALA A 275 18.56 43.91 15.97
CA ALA A 275 17.94 44.29 17.24
C ALA A 275 16.81 45.32 17.07
N ASN A 276 16.80 46.06 15.96
CA ASN A 276 15.94 47.22 15.75
C ASN A 276 15.09 47.14 14.47
N ASP A 277 15.06 45.99 13.80
CA ASP A 277 14.16 45.77 12.69
C ASP A 277 12.71 45.46 13.17
N PRO A 278 11.68 45.60 12.32
CA PRO A 278 10.29 45.43 12.73
C PRO A 278 9.82 43.96 12.74
N TYR A 279 10.73 42.99 12.60
CA TYR A 279 10.41 41.60 12.32
C TYR A 279 10.77 40.66 13.48
N THR A 280 9.87 39.70 13.74
CA THR A 280 10.20 38.57 14.60
C THR A 280 10.81 37.46 13.74
N ASN A 281 12.13 37.55 13.50
CA ASN A 281 12.88 36.72 12.53
C ASN A 281 12.59 35.21 12.60
N ASN A 282 12.28 34.66 13.78
CA ASN A 282 12.01 33.22 13.97
C ASN A 282 10.52 32.82 13.92
N SER A 283 9.61 33.74 13.63
CA SER A 283 8.16 33.48 13.56
C SER A 283 7.56 33.96 12.25
N GLY A 284 7.40 33.04 11.29
CA GLY A 284 6.80 33.33 9.99
C GLY A 284 5.37 33.90 10.11
N SER A 285 4.55 33.34 10.99
CA SER A 285 3.16 33.78 11.19
C SER A 285 3.07 35.21 11.74
N ALA A 286 3.98 35.62 12.63
CA ALA A 286 4.07 36.99 13.10
C ALA A 286 4.55 37.93 11.97
N MET A 287 5.56 37.48 11.21
CA MET A 287 6.13 38.26 10.11
C MET A 287 5.13 38.56 8.99
N LEU A 288 4.11 37.74 8.75
CA LEU A 288 3.04 38.07 7.78
C LEU A 288 2.40 39.44 8.06
N ASN A 289 1.95 39.65 9.30
CA ASN A 289 1.23 40.86 9.69
C ASN A 289 2.21 42.04 9.88
N GLN A 290 3.42 41.76 10.37
CA GLN A 290 4.49 42.75 10.48
C GLN A 290 4.90 43.27 9.09
N ASN A 291 5.11 42.39 8.11
CA ASN A 291 5.50 42.77 6.76
C ASN A 291 4.42 43.59 6.07
N GLN A 292 3.16 43.18 6.19
CA GLN A 292 2.04 43.98 5.70
C GLN A 292 2.06 45.39 6.30
N ARG A 293 2.14 45.51 7.64
CA ARG A 293 2.17 46.81 8.32
C ARG A 293 3.38 47.67 7.90
N THR A 294 4.58 47.08 7.87
CA THR A 294 5.83 47.74 7.54
C THR A 294 5.79 48.32 6.13
N ILE A 295 5.44 47.49 5.14
CA ILE A 295 5.37 47.94 3.74
C ILE A 295 4.24 48.96 3.56
N SER A 296 3.07 48.75 4.16
CA SER A 296 1.95 49.72 4.11
C SER A 296 2.37 51.10 4.61
N THR A 297 3.19 51.16 5.66
CA THR A 297 3.59 52.40 6.33
C THR A 297 4.72 53.11 5.59
N ILE A 298 5.75 52.38 5.14
CA ILE A 298 6.95 52.97 4.53
C ILE A 298 6.73 53.27 3.05
N ILE A 299 6.14 52.32 2.32
CA ILE A 299 6.00 52.40 0.87
C ILE A 299 4.63 52.95 0.46
N GLY A 300 3.58 52.62 1.21
CA GLY A 300 2.20 52.99 0.87
C GLY A 300 1.57 52.03 -0.14
N GLU A 301 0.29 51.72 0.07
CA GLU A 301 -0.44 50.70 -0.69
C GLU A 301 -0.49 50.94 -2.21
N ALA A 302 -0.43 52.18 -2.70
CA ALA A 302 -0.50 52.45 -4.14
C ALA A 302 0.80 52.05 -4.89
N ASN A 303 1.90 51.85 -4.19
CA ASN A 303 3.24 51.82 -4.77
C ASN A 303 3.82 50.41 -4.99
N TYR A 304 3.06 49.36 -4.67
CA TYR A 304 3.46 47.97 -4.87
C TYR A 304 2.24 47.08 -5.15
N ASP A 305 2.46 45.91 -5.74
CA ASP A 305 1.41 44.96 -6.14
C ASP A 305 1.49 43.64 -5.36
N ILE A 306 2.70 43.31 -4.91
CA ILE A 306 3.05 42.18 -4.04
C ILE A 306 4.14 42.63 -3.06
N GLY A 307 4.08 42.17 -1.82
CA GLY A 307 5.15 42.35 -0.84
C GLY A 307 5.54 41.04 -0.16
N HIS A 308 6.81 40.94 0.18
CA HIS A 308 7.42 39.72 0.73
C HIS A 308 8.60 40.09 1.65
N VAL A 309 8.97 39.24 2.60
CA VAL A 309 10.15 39.44 3.45
C VAL A 309 11.06 38.21 3.51
N PHE A 310 12.37 38.43 3.44
CA PHE A 310 13.39 37.41 3.65
C PHE A 310 13.99 37.47 5.07
N SER A 311 14.14 36.31 5.69
CA SER A 311 14.63 36.14 7.07
C SER A 311 15.64 34.97 7.16
N THR A 312 16.29 34.80 8.31
CA THR A 312 17.12 33.60 8.60
C THR A 312 16.39 32.53 9.40
N GLY A 313 15.13 32.78 9.77
CA GLY A 313 14.29 31.87 10.55
C GLY A 313 12.81 31.96 10.17
N GLY A 314 11.97 31.18 10.84
CA GLY A 314 10.51 31.25 10.69
C GLY A 314 9.90 30.45 9.54
N GLY A 315 10.72 29.76 8.72
CA GLY A 315 10.27 28.89 7.64
C GLY A 315 9.64 29.65 6.46
N GLY A 316 8.79 28.96 5.70
CA GLY A 316 7.99 29.55 4.63
C GLY A 316 6.52 29.68 5.04
N VAL A 317 5.93 30.86 4.83
CA VAL A 317 4.49 31.07 4.97
C VAL A 317 4.00 32.26 4.14
N ALA A 318 2.85 32.09 3.48
CA ALA A 318 2.21 33.15 2.71
C ALA A 318 0.67 33.12 2.80
N GLN A 319 0.05 34.29 2.60
CA GLN A 319 -1.38 34.39 2.38
C GLN A 319 -1.73 34.01 0.94
N LYS A 320 -2.74 33.14 0.80
CA LYS A 320 -3.18 32.58 -0.48
C LYS A 320 -4.64 32.93 -0.85
N PRO A 321 -4.89 33.60 -1.98
CA PRO A 321 -3.95 34.48 -2.67
C PRO A 321 -3.72 35.77 -1.86
N SER A 322 -2.70 36.56 -2.22
CA SER A 322 -2.50 37.90 -1.67
C SER A 322 -2.19 38.97 -2.70
N VAL A 323 -1.60 38.62 -3.85
CA VAL A 323 -1.26 39.57 -4.91
C VAL A 323 -2.46 40.43 -5.29
N CYS A 324 -2.27 41.75 -5.31
CA CYS A 324 -3.29 42.77 -5.59
C CYS A 324 -4.47 42.87 -4.62
N LEU A 325 -4.54 42.06 -3.56
CA LEU A 325 -5.66 42.11 -2.63
C LEU A 325 -5.60 43.34 -1.72
N PRO A 326 -6.77 43.91 -1.36
CA PRO A 326 -6.83 45.08 -0.48
C PRO A 326 -6.36 44.73 0.92
N THR A 327 -5.64 45.67 1.52
CA THR A 327 -5.17 45.60 2.90
C THR A 327 -6.26 46.00 3.88
N ASN A 328 -6.53 45.19 4.90
CA ASN A 328 -7.48 45.54 5.95
C ASN A 328 -6.84 46.39 7.06
N ALA A 329 -7.65 47.08 7.85
CA ALA A 329 -7.16 47.99 8.90
C ALA A 329 -6.30 47.30 9.99
N ALA A 330 -6.46 45.98 10.16
CA ALA A 330 -5.71 45.19 11.12
C ALA A 330 -4.39 44.62 10.56
N TYR A 331 -4.12 44.78 9.26
CA TYR A 331 -3.00 44.18 8.53
C TYR A 331 -2.96 42.64 8.57
N THR A 332 -4.10 42.00 8.88
CA THR A 332 -4.28 40.54 8.86
C THR A 332 -4.73 40.03 7.50
N GLN A 333 -4.97 40.93 6.54
CA GLN A 333 -5.21 40.66 5.14
C GLN A 333 -4.50 41.75 4.32
N GLY A 334 -3.86 41.35 3.22
CA GLY A 334 -3.29 42.30 2.25
C GLY A 334 -2.24 41.65 1.34
N LYS A 335 -1.72 42.46 0.41
CA LYS A 335 -0.81 42.02 -0.66
C LYS A 335 0.68 41.89 -0.29
N ALA A 336 1.06 42.26 0.93
CA ALA A 336 2.40 42.13 1.49
C ALA A 336 2.56 40.96 2.49
N ARG A 337 1.64 39.99 2.48
CA ARG A 337 1.63 38.86 3.43
C ARG A 337 2.33 37.63 2.84
N GLY A 338 3.66 37.69 2.73
CA GLY A 338 4.51 36.57 2.34
C GLY A 338 5.87 36.62 3.04
N VAL A 339 6.38 35.46 3.46
CA VAL A 339 7.61 35.31 4.24
C VAL A 339 8.38 34.09 3.74
N THR A 340 9.68 34.25 3.55
CA THR A 340 10.61 33.14 3.28
C THR A 340 11.83 33.24 4.19
N GLY A 341 12.07 32.20 4.99
CA GLY A 341 13.20 32.16 5.92
C GLY A 341 13.91 30.82 5.99
N SER A 342 15.23 30.85 6.06
CA SER A 342 16.09 29.67 6.20
C SER A 342 17.35 29.99 6.99
N GLY A 343 17.85 29.07 7.82
CA GLY A 343 19.08 29.24 8.61
C GLY A 343 20.32 29.53 7.76
N ASN A 344 20.29 29.14 6.49
CA ASN A 344 21.26 29.56 5.47
C ASN A 344 20.50 29.95 4.19
N PRO A 345 20.08 31.21 4.03
CA PRO A 345 19.24 31.64 2.92
C PRO A 345 20.11 31.91 1.67
N THR A 346 20.75 30.86 1.14
CA THR A 346 21.65 30.94 -0.02
C THR A 346 21.34 29.85 -1.03
N GLY A 347 21.65 30.14 -2.30
CA GLY A 347 21.59 29.18 -3.38
C GLY A 347 20.16 28.79 -3.78
N ASP A 348 20.11 27.89 -4.75
CA ASP A 348 18.86 27.52 -5.42
C ASP A 348 17.85 26.77 -4.54
N ALA A 349 18.32 26.03 -3.53
CA ALA A 349 17.42 25.44 -2.55
C ALA A 349 16.59 26.52 -1.82
N PHE A 350 17.16 27.70 -1.56
CA PHE A 350 16.40 28.82 -1.02
C PHE A 350 15.49 29.46 -2.08
N ASP A 351 16.03 29.74 -3.27
CA ASP A 351 15.31 30.50 -4.30
C ASP A 351 14.12 29.74 -4.91
N ILE A 352 14.27 28.44 -5.17
CA ILE A 352 13.24 27.63 -5.85
C ILE A 352 12.40 26.83 -4.86
N ASP A 353 12.98 26.18 -3.84
CA ASP A 353 12.15 25.38 -2.92
C ASP A 353 11.33 26.24 -1.97
N TYR A 354 11.79 27.46 -1.65
CA TYR A 354 11.09 28.33 -0.72
C TYR A 354 10.54 29.57 -1.42
N VAL A 355 11.39 30.44 -1.99
CA VAL A 355 10.90 31.75 -2.48
C VAL A 355 9.86 31.57 -3.59
N ALA A 356 10.13 30.71 -4.58
CA ALA A 356 9.18 30.43 -5.65
C ALA A 356 7.89 29.74 -5.13
N HIS A 357 8.00 28.91 -4.09
CA HIS A 357 6.87 28.24 -3.43
C HIS A 357 5.96 29.22 -2.70
N GLU A 358 6.53 30.05 -1.82
CA GLU A 358 5.77 31.01 -1.02
C GLU A 358 5.17 32.12 -1.88
N MET A 359 5.90 32.60 -2.89
CA MET A 359 5.30 33.47 -3.89
C MET A 359 4.19 32.76 -4.67
N GLY A 360 4.28 31.45 -4.89
CA GLY A 360 3.27 30.66 -5.57
C GLY A 360 1.94 30.67 -4.82
N HIS A 361 1.99 30.59 -3.48
CA HIS A 361 0.83 30.85 -2.62
C HIS A 361 0.30 32.27 -2.77
N GLN A 362 1.16 33.30 -2.79
CA GLN A 362 0.70 34.69 -2.98
C GLN A 362 -0.04 34.88 -4.31
N PHE A 363 0.35 34.13 -5.34
CA PHE A 363 -0.32 34.07 -6.64
C PHE A 363 -1.51 33.10 -6.70
N GLY A 364 -1.80 32.35 -5.64
CA GLY A 364 -3.02 31.53 -5.49
C GLY A 364 -2.83 30.02 -5.62
N GLY A 365 -1.61 29.52 -5.80
CA GLY A 365 -1.33 28.08 -5.89
C GLY A 365 -1.56 27.37 -4.55
N ASP A 366 -2.23 26.21 -4.60
CA ASP A 366 -2.30 25.26 -3.49
C ASP A 366 -1.14 24.26 -3.51
N HIS A 367 -0.92 23.61 -2.36
CA HIS A 367 -0.07 22.44 -2.30
C HIS A 367 -0.55 21.31 -3.22
N THR A 368 0.41 20.65 -3.88
CA THR A 368 0.13 19.58 -4.86
C THR A 368 0.46 18.17 -4.36
N PHE A 369 1.16 18.04 -3.23
CA PHE A 369 1.58 16.75 -2.68
C PHE A 369 0.41 15.95 -2.09
N ASN A 370 0.59 14.63 -1.98
CA ASN A 370 -0.37 13.69 -1.41
C ASN A 370 0.39 12.71 -0.49
N SER A 371 0.61 13.15 0.75
CA SER A 371 1.37 12.45 1.79
C SER A 371 0.85 12.85 3.18
N ASN A 372 1.16 12.03 4.18
CA ASN A 372 0.82 12.25 5.59
C ASN A 372 2.02 12.02 6.52
N LYS A 373 3.24 12.27 6.05
CA LYS A 373 4.49 12.09 6.81
C LYS A 373 5.36 13.32 6.76
N GLY A 374 6.22 13.47 7.76
CA GLY A 374 7.10 14.65 7.89
C GLY A 374 6.30 15.94 7.88
N SER A 375 6.76 16.93 7.11
CA SER A 375 6.11 18.23 6.96
C SER A 375 4.78 18.15 6.18
N CYS A 376 4.47 17.04 5.50
CA CYS A 376 3.18 16.85 4.82
C CYS A 376 2.02 16.53 5.79
N ASP A 377 2.31 16.24 7.07
CA ASP A 377 1.29 16.04 8.12
C ASP A 377 0.82 17.39 8.71
N GLY A 378 -0.09 17.36 9.70
CA GLY A 378 -0.42 18.55 10.50
C GLY A 378 -1.27 19.60 9.80
N GLY A 379 -2.03 19.22 8.76
CA GLY A 379 -2.99 20.10 8.08
C GLY A 379 -2.44 20.83 6.83
N ASN A 380 -1.18 20.63 6.47
CA ASN A 380 -0.58 21.26 5.29
C ASN A 380 -1.15 20.73 3.96
N LEU A 381 -1.75 19.54 3.93
CA LEU A 381 -2.33 18.96 2.72
C LEU A 381 -3.53 19.79 2.19
N SER A 382 -3.56 20.05 0.87
CA SER A 382 -4.78 20.52 0.19
C SER A 382 -5.48 19.38 -0.56
N ALA A 383 -6.54 18.82 0.03
CA ALA A 383 -7.29 17.70 -0.56
C ALA A 383 -7.89 17.98 -1.96
N VAL A 384 -8.08 19.26 -2.32
CA VAL A 384 -8.61 19.69 -3.62
C VAL A 384 -7.54 19.91 -4.70
N SER A 385 -6.27 19.78 -4.33
CA SER A 385 -5.12 20.04 -5.21
C SER A 385 -3.99 19.00 -5.09
N ALA A 386 -4.14 17.98 -4.23
CA ALA A 386 -3.18 16.89 -3.96
C ALA A 386 -3.04 15.86 -5.12
N TYR A 387 -2.51 16.30 -6.26
CA TYR A 387 -2.36 15.51 -7.50
C TYR A 387 -1.03 14.76 -7.62
N GLU A 388 -0.02 15.06 -6.81
CA GLU A 388 1.29 14.40 -6.85
C GLU A 388 1.42 13.37 -5.72
N PRO A 389 1.89 12.14 -5.99
CA PRO A 389 2.08 11.14 -4.95
C PRO A 389 3.19 11.53 -3.97
N GLY A 390 3.05 11.12 -2.70
CA GLY A 390 4.05 11.32 -1.65
C GLY A 390 4.34 12.81 -1.45
N SER A 391 5.61 13.16 -1.26
CA SER A 391 6.07 14.55 -1.15
C SER A 391 5.78 15.41 -2.40
N GLY A 392 5.50 14.80 -3.55
CA GLY A 392 5.57 15.44 -4.86
C GLY A 392 6.97 15.98 -5.19
N VAL A 393 7.09 16.64 -6.35
CA VAL A 393 8.35 17.24 -6.81
C VAL A 393 8.23 18.62 -7.46
N THR A 394 7.03 19.10 -7.81
CA THR A 394 6.88 20.45 -8.40
C THR A 394 7.01 21.56 -7.36
N ILE A 395 7.06 22.83 -7.80
CA ILE A 395 7.28 23.98 -6.91
C ILE A 395 6.30 24.01 -5.74
N MET A 396 5.01 23.71 -5.97
CA MET A 396 4.00 23.73 -4.91
C MET A 396 3.89 22.39 -4.14
N ALA A 397 4.79 21.45 -4.39
CA ALA A 397 4.92 20.23 -3.61
C ALA A 397 5.91 20.43 -2.45
N TYR A 398 6.11 19.39 -1.64
CA TYR A 398 6.96 19.39 -0.46
C TYR A 398 8.17 18.47 -0.65
N ALA A 399 8.83 18.58 -1.81
CA ALA A 399 9.94 17.72 -2.20
C ALA A 399 11.04 17.69 -1.13
N GLY A 400 11.31 16.50 -0.57
CA GLY A 400 12.43 16.26 0.34
C GLY A 400 12.17 16.54 1.83
N ILE A 401 10.92 16.85 2.20
CA ILE A 401 10.53 17.15 3.60
C ILE A 401 9.38 16.30 4.15
N CYS A 402 8.98 15.25 3.43
CA CYS A 402 7.90 14.34 3.83
C CYS A 402 8.38 12.91 4.08
N SER A 403 9.65 12.77 4.50
CA SER A 403 10.27 11.49 4.84
C SER A 403 9.39 10.62 5.75
N PRO A 404 9.27 9.30 5.48
CA PRO A 404 10.00 8.53 4.46
C PRO A 404 9.36 8.55 3.06
N GLN A 405 8.37 9.39 2.81
CA GLN A 405 7.57 9.41 1.57
C GLN A 405 8.10 10.42 0.52
N ASP A 406 9.39 10.72 0.57
CA ASP A 406 10.02 11.67 -0.35
C ASP A 406 10.28 11.06 -1.71
N LEU A 407 9.84 11.76 -2.75
CA LEU A 407 10.04 11.37 -4.15
C LEU A 407 11.33 11.95 -4.72
N ALA A 408 11.70 13.15 -4.30
CA ALA A 408 12.95 13.81 -4.66
C ALA A 408 13.45 14.59 -3.46
N LEU A 409 14.72 15.00 -3.49
CA LEU A 409 15.32 15.78 -2.41
C LEU A 409 14.96 17.28 -2.51
N ASN A 410 14.72 17.77 -3.72
CA ASN A 410 14.44 19.18 -3.96
C ASN A 410 13.40 19.31 -5.08
N SER A 411 12.71 20.44 -5.14
CA SER A 411 11.69 20.73 -6.14
C SER A 411 12.31 21.03 -7.49
N VAL A 412 11.62 20.63 -8.55
CA VAL A 412 11.97 21.05 -9.92
C VAL A 412 11.34 22.42 -10.20
N PRO A 413 11.97 23.29 -11.01
CA PRO A 413 11.49 24.66 -11.27
C PRO A 413 10.34 24.68 -12.28
N TYR A 414 9.29 23.90 -12.02
CA TYR A 414 8.08 23.78 -12.82
C TYR A 414 6.87 23.75 -11.91
N PHE A 415 5.76 24.34 -12.36
CA PHE A 415 4.47 24.19 -11.69
C PHE A 415 3.77 22.93 -12.20
N HIS A 416 3.08 22.20 -11.31
CA HIS A 416 2.08 21.24 -11.75
C HIS A 416 0.97 21.98 -12.49
N SER A 417 0.34 21.34 -13.49
CA SER A 417 -0.78 21.92 -14.25
C SER A 417 -1.94 22.38 -13.37
N ARG A 418 -2.09 21.83 -12.16
CA ARG A 418 -3.03 22.34 -11.15
C ARG A 418 -2.65 23.73 -10.64
N SER A 419 -1.40 23.92 -10.23
CA SER A 419 -0.93 25.23 -9.74
C SER A 419 -0.98 26.27 -10.86
N PHE A 420 -0.67 25.87 -12.09
CA PHE A 420 -0.88 26.69 -13.28
C PHE A 420 -2.34 27.19 -13.40
N ASP A 421 -3.33 26.29 -13.33
CA ASP A 421 -4.75 26.68 -13.41
C ASP A 421 -5.12 27.74 -12.36
N GLN A 422 -4.64 27.57 -11.12
CA GLN A 422 -4.95 28.45 -10.00
C GLN A 422 -4.29 29.82 -10.14
N ILE A 423 -3.02 29.84 -10.51
CA ILE A 423 -2.26 31.07 -10.71
C ILE A 423 -2.85 31.85 -11.90
N VAL A 424 -3.10 31.18 -13.03
CA VAL A 424 -3.69 31.82 -14.22
C VAL A 424 -5.08 32.39 -13.90
N ALA A 425 -5.92 31.65 -13.16
CA ALA A 425 -7.22 32.16 -12.72
C ALA A 425 -7.10 33.40 -11.84
N HIS A 426 -6.12 33.45 -10.92
CA HIS A 426 -5.91 34.62 -10.07
C HIS A 426 -5.40 35.84 -10.86
N ILE A 427 -4.35 35.68 -11.67
CA ILE A 427 -3.72 36.80 -12.40
C ILE A 427 -4.60 37.35 -13.53
N THR A 428 -5.60 36.60 -13.99
CA THR A 428 -6.62 37.09 -14.93
C THR A 428 -7.88 37.61 -14.22
N GLY A 429 -8.05 37.30 -12.94
CA GLY A 429 -9.13 37.77 -12.07
C GLY A 429 -8.67 38.82 -11.06
N ALA A 430 -8.79 38.50 -9.77
CA ALA A 430 -8.53 39.45 -8.66
C ALA A 430 -7.06 39.91 -8.56
N GLY A 431 -6.13 39.14 -9.11
CA GLY A 431 -4.71 39.44 -9.18
C GLY A 431 -4.30 40.27 -10.40
N ASN A 432 -5.25 40.78 -11.20
CA ASN A 432 -4.95 41.47 -12.46
C ASN A 432 -4.64 42.98 -12.26
N CYS A 433 -3.71 43.33 -11.36
CA CYS A 433 -3.29 44.73 -11.15
C CYS A 433 -1.90 45.07 -11.71
N GLY A 434 -1.14 44.06 -12.16
CA GLY A 434 0.17 44.26 -12.78
C GLY A 434 0.07 44.97 -14.13
N VAL A 435 1.20 45.52 -14.60
CA VAL A 435 1.28 46.10 -15.95
C VAL A 435 1.26 44.96 -16.98
N VAL A 436 0.26 44.97 -17.85
CA VAL A 436 0.06 43.95 -18.89
C VAL A 436 0.66 44.43 -20.21
N THR A 437 1.59 43.65 -20.78
CA THR A 437 2.17 43.92 -22.10
C THR A 437 2.01 42.70 -23.03
N PRO A 438 1.82 42.90 -24.34
CA PRO A 438 1.77 41.78 -25.29
C PRO A 438 3.16 41.14 -25.44
N THR A 439 3.21 39.81 -25.40
CA THR A 439 4.44 39.03 -25.65
C THR A 439 4.71 38.82 -27.15
N ASN A 440 3.68 39.05 -27.98
CA ASN A 440 3.64 38.62 -29.38
C ASN A 440 3.92 37.12 -29.56
N ASN A 441 3.52 36.35 -28.55
CA ASN A 441 3.57 34.90 -28.52
C ASN A 441 2.15 34.32 -28.59
N GLN A 442 2.01 33.14 -29.17
CA GLN A 442 0.77 32.36 -29.19
C GLN A 442 1.05 31.01 -28.53
N PRO A 443 0.33 30.64 -27.46
CA PRO A 443 0.52 29.36 -26.79
C PRO A 443 0.38 28.17 -27.75
N PRO A 444 1.06 27.04 -27.45
CA PRO A 444 0.97 25.84 -28.27
C PRO A 444 -0.47 25.30 -28.28
N VAL A 445 -0.84 24.60 -29.36
CA VAL A 445 -2.11 23.86 -29.45
C VAL A 445 -1.83 22.39 -29.14
N VAL A 446 -2.40 21.88 -28.05
CA VAL A 446 -2.11 20.53 -27.52
C VAL A 446 -3.24 19.55 -27.79
N ASN A 447 -2.87 18.29 -28.06
CA ASN A 447 -3.77 17.15 -28.24
C ASN A 447 -3.21 15.93 -27.50
N ALA A 448 -3.90 15.49 -26.44
CA ALA A 448 -3.53 14.36 -25.61
C ALA A 448 -3.89 12.99 -26.23
N GLY A 449 -4.56 12.97 -27.39
CA GLY A 449 -4.97 11.77 -28.09
C GLY A 449 -6.26 11.13 -27.54
N ALA A 450 -6.51 9.88 -27.94
CA ALA A 450 -7.73 9.16 -27.59
C ALA A 450 -7.72 8.67 -26.13
N ASN A 451 -8.92 8.41 -25.58
CA ASN A 451 -9.07 7.67 -24.33
C ASN A 451 -8.83 6.17 -24.55
N TYR A 452 -8.25 5.48 -23.56
CA TYR A 452 -7.94 4.06 -23.66
C TYR A 452 -8.49 3.24 -22.48
N ARG A 453 -8.55 1.92 -22.70
CA ARG A 453 -8.86 0.92 -21.68
C ARG A 453 -7.72 -0.08 -21.62
N ILE A 454 -7.18 -0.32 -20.43
CA ILE A 454 -6.00 -1.17 -20.22
C ILE A 454 -6.28 -2.23 -19.14
N PRO A 455 -5.60 -3.37 -19.19
CA PRO A 455 -5.63 -4.37 -18.11
C PRO A 455 -4.96 -3.87 -16.82
N VAL A 456 -5.29 -4.46 -15.66
CA VAL A 456 -4.57 -4.19 -14.40
C VAL A 456 -3.10 -4.62 -14.51
N LYS A 457 -2.23 -4.03 -13.68
CA LYS A 457 -0.81 -4.40 -13.53
C LYS A 457 -0.04 -4.49 -14.86
N THR A 458 -0.37 -3.65 -15.83
CA THR A 458 0.20 -3.72 -17.19
C THR A 458 0.81 -2.37 -17.60
N PRO A 459 2.09 -2.34 -18.05
CA PRO A 459 2.73 -1.15 -18.59
C PRO A 459 1.99 -0.53 -19.77
N PHE A 460 2.11 0.80 -19.92
CA PHE A 460 1.55 1.52 -21.06
C PHE A 460 2.37 2.75 -21.44
N THR A 461 2.25 3.19 -22.69
CA THR A 461 2.86 4.43 -23.19
C THR A 461 1.78 5.38 -23.67
N LEU A 462 1.77 6.60 -23.13
CA LEU A 462 0.96 7.69 -23.66
C LEU A 462 1.77 8.47 -24.68
N THR A 463 1.14 8.82 -25.80
CA THR A 463 1.70 9.64 -26.87
C THR A 463 0.65 10.64 -27.30
N GLY A 464 0.99 11.92 -27.26
CA GLY A 464 0.15 12.97 -27.81
C GLY A 464 0.92 13.83 -28.82
N SER A 465 0.44 15.04 -29.06
CA SER A 465 1.05 15.98 -30.01
C SER A 465 0.75 17.41 -29.61
N ALA A 466 1.58 18.34 -30.08
CA ALA A 466 1.27 19.75 -30.07
C ALA A 466 1.90 20.45 -31.28
N THR A 467 1.32 21.60 -31.64
CA THR A 467 1.87 22.50 -32.66
C THR A 467 1.99 23.89 -32.10
N ASP A 468 3.07 24.58 -32.42
CA ASP A 468 3.29 25.96 -32.01
C ASP A 468 3.03 26.93 -33.17
N PRO A 469 2.11 27.91 -33.04
CA PRO A 469 1.85 28.87 -34.11
C PRO A 469 3.04 29.77 -34.46
N ASN A 470 4.00 29.92 -33.55
CA ASN A 470 5.23 30.69 -33.76
C ASN A 470 6.43 29.83 -34.15
N SER A 471 6.23 28.52 -34.34
CA SER A 471 7.29 27.53 -34.62
C SER A 471 8.37 27.48 -33.54
N ASP A 472 8.00 27.77 -32.30
CA ASP A 472 8.89 27.67 -31.15
C ASP A 472 9.08 26.19 -30.74
N PRO A 473 10.28 25.78 -30.27
CA PRO A 473 10.55 24.39 -29.92
C PRO A 473 9.80 23.97 -28.65
N LEU A 474 9.00 22.91 -28.77
CA LEU A 474 8.13 22.45 -27.70
C LEU A 474 8.80 21.44 -26.77
N THR A 475 8.47 21.54 -25.48
CA THR A 475 8.72 20.50 -24.47
C THR A 475 7.39 20.05 -23.85
N TYR A 476 7.35 18.80 -23.40
CA TYR A 476 6.14 18.08 -23.00
C TYR A 476 6.30 17.44 -21.62
N SER A 477 5.28 17.57 -20.78
CA SER A 477 5.10 16.75 -19.58
C SER A 477 3.76 16.03 -19.61
N TRP A 478 3.80 14.74 -19.25
CA TRP A 478 2.60 13.95 -18.98
C TRP A 478 2.38 13.88 -17.47
N GLU A 479 1.27 14.42 -16.98
CA GLU A 479 0.98 14.62 -15.56
C GLU A 479 -0.29 13.88 -15.16
N GLN A 480 -0.26 13.10 -14.08
CA GLN A 480 -1.48 12.49 -13.55
C GLN A 480 -2.35 13.57 -12.91
N TYR A 481 -3.65 13.54 -13.19
CA TYR A 481 -4.63 14.53 -12.73
C TYR A 481 -5.81 13.84 -12.00
N ASN A 482 -5.49 12.94 -11.07
CA ASN A 482 -6.45 12.32 -10.16
C ASN A 482 -6.31 12.89 -8.75
N LEU A 483 -7.44 13.20 -8.09
CA LEU A 483 -7.51 13.37 -6.65
C LEU A 483 -7.91 12.05 -5.99
N GLY A 484 -7.46 11.83 -4.76
CA GLY A 484 -7.90 10.69 -3.96
C GLY A 484 -7.43 10.77 -2.52
N PRO A 485 -7.76 9.73 -1.73
CA PRO A 485 -7.43 9.69 -0.31
C PRO A 485 -5.93 9.88 -0.04
N THR A 486 -5.63 10.59 1.04
CA THR A 486 -4.24 10.74 1.52
C THR A 486 -3.74 9.42 2.11
N GLY A 487 -2.47 9.09 1.85
CA GLY A 487 -1.90 7.89 2.43
C GLY A 487 -0.46 7.61 2.00
N ASP A 488 -0.04 6.36 2.22
CA ASP A 488 1.27 5.87 1.81
C ASP A 488 1.33 5.72 0.29
N PRO A 489 2.24 6.42 -0.41
CA PRO A 489 2.37 6.33 -1.87
C PRO A 489 2.83 4.94 -2.35
N THR A 490 3.28 4.06 -1.46
CA THR A 490 3.57 2.64 -1.78
C THR A 490 2.33 1.74 -1.70
N GLN A 491 1.27 2.18 -1.03
CA GLN A 491 0.01 1.45 -0.87
C GLN A 491 -1.20 2.37 -1.15
N PRO A 492 -1.32 2.90 -2.39
CA PRO A 492 -2.35 3.87 -2.72
C PRO A 492 -3.77 3.26 -2.71
N ALA A 493 -4.70 3.94 -2.03
CA ALA A 493 -6.10 3.56 -1.96
C ALA A 493 -6.98 4.44 -2.87
N GLY A 494 -8.07 3.87 -3.40
CA GLY A 494 -9.04 4.59 -4.22
C GLY A 494 -8.41 5.28 -5.45
N ASP A 495 -8.70 6.57 -5.63
CA ASP A 495 -8.15 7.34 -6.74
C ASP A 495 -6.88 8.14 -6.40
N ALA A 496 -6.19 7.79 -5.30
CA ALA A 496 -4.93 8.45 -4.92
C ALA A 496 -3.94 8.49 -6.11
N PRO A 497 -3.17 9.57 -6.29
CA PRO A 497 -2.20 9.67 -7.38
C PRO A 497 -1.10 8.62 -7.19
N ILE A 498 -0.64 8.03 -8.30
CA ILE A 498 0.32 6.90 -8.32
C ILE A 498 1.48 7.10 -9.30
N PHE A 499 1.42 8.12 -10.14
CA PHE A 499 2.47 8.50 -11.09
C PHE A 499 2.99 9.90 -10.79
N ARG A 500 4.29 9.99 -10.57
CA ARG A 500 4.99 11.23 -10.21
C ARG A 500 5.20 12.14 -11.41
N PHE A 501 5.42 13.41 -11.14
CA PHE A 501 5.83 14.37 -12.16
C PHE A 501 7.28 14.09 -12.63
N PHE A 502 7.53 14.31 -13.92
CA PHE A 502 8.87 14.38 -14.49
C PHE A 502 9.00 15.67 -15.29
N THR A 503 10.22 16.23 -15.30
CA THR A 503 10.52 17.47 -16.01
C THR A 503 10.21 17.35 -17.51
N PRO A 504 9.77 18.45 -18.15
CA PRO A 504 9.41 18.43 -19.57
C PRO A 504 10.57 18.02 -20.48
N THR A 505 10.28 17.26 -21.54
CA THR A 505 11.25 16.83 -22.56
C THR A 505 10.75 17.13 -23.97
N PRO A 506 11.57 17.08 -25.03
CA PRO A 506 11.10 17.32 -26.40
C PRO A 506 10.27 16.15 -26.96
N VAL A 507 10.13 15.06 -26.20
CA VAL A 507 9.42 13.84 -26.63
C VAL A 507 7.98 13.90 -26.10
N PRO A 508 6.95 13.85 -26.97
CA PRO A 508 5.55 13.93 -26.55
C PRO A 508 5.00 12.60 -26.00
N SER A 509 5.89 11.65 -25.70
CA SER A 509 5.53 10.31 -25.23
C SER A 509 6.13 10.02 -23.86
N ARG A 510 5.37 9.36 -22.99
CA ARG A 510 5.84 8.86 -21.69
C ARG A 510 5.38 7.43 -21.46
N THR A 511 6.31 6.58 -21.04
CA THR A 511 6.04 5.22 -20.58
C THR A 511 5.80 5.20 -19.08
N PHE A 512 4.83 4.40 -18.65
CA PHE A 512 4.40 4.24 -17.27
C PHE A 512 4.47 2.77 -16.83
N PRO A 513 5.29 2.44 -15.80
CA PRO A 513 6.40 3.21 -15.26
C PRO A 513 7.46 3.62 -16.30
N LYS A 514 8.39 4.49 -15.92
CA LYS A 514 9.57 4.80 -16.76
C LYS A 514 10.23 3.52 -17.29
N ILE A 515 10.68 3.56 -18.55
CA ILE A 515 11.27 2.39 -19.23
C ILE A 515 12.40 1.73 -18.43
N TYR A 516 13.19 2.53 -17.70
CA TYR A 516 14.25 2.04 -16.82
C TYR A 516 13.70 1.05 -15.77
N ASN A 517 12.61 1.40 -15.09
CA ASN A 517 11.96 0.56 -14.08
C ASN A 517 11.48 -0.78 -14.64
N LEU A 518 10.97 -0.77 -15.88
CA LEU A 518 10.49 -1.97 -16.56
C LEU A 518 11.66 -2.91 -16.89
N ILE A 519 12.74 -2.41 -17.48
CA ILE A 519 13.86 -3.26 -17.91
C ILE A 519 14.72 -3.79 -16.75
N THR A 520 14.73 -3.09 -15.61
CA THR A 520 15.39 -3.52 -14.37
C THR A 520 14.47 -4.33 -13.45
N ASN A 521 13.17 -4.44 -13.76
CA ASN A 521 12.15 -5.06 -12.91
C ASN A 521 12.12 -4.46 -11.49
N THR A 522 12.19 -3.13 -11.39
CA THR A 522 12.24 -2.42 -10.10
C THR A 522 11.04 -1.50 -9.92
N ASP A 523 10.30 -1.71 -8.84
CA ASP A 523 9.27 -0.78 -8.40
C ASP A 523 9.91 0.50 -7.83
N THR A 524 9.26 1.64 -8.07
CA THR A 524 9.70 2.94 -7.53
C THR A 524 8.50 3.70 -6.99
N ILE A 525 8.69 4.36 -5.86
CA ILE A 525 7.68 5.21 -5.23
C ILE A 525 7.16 6.26 -6.23
N GLY A 526 5.83 6.34 -6.36
CA GLY A 526 5.19 7.21 -7.34
C GLY A 526 5.34 6.76 -8.80
N GLU A 527 5.68 5.49 -9.07
CA GLU A 527 5.66 4.89 -10.41
C GLU A 527 5.05 3.47 -10.31
N ILE A 528 3.81 3.37 -9.83
CA ILE A 528 3.17 2.07 -9.51
C ILE A 528 2.12 1.71 -10.56
N LEU A 529 2.14 0.47 -11.03
CA LEU A 529 1.10 -0.06 -11.91
C LEU A 529 -0.23 -0.28 -11.16
N PRO A 530 -1.39 0.14 -11.70
CA PRO A 530 -2.68 -0.03 -11.04
C PRO A 530 -3.01 -1.49 -10.74
N THR A 531 -3.39 -1.82 -9.51
CA THR A 531 -3.67 -3.21 -9.09
C THR A 531 -5.17 -3.56 -9.08
N TYR A 532 -6.04 -2.58 -9.30
CA TYR A 532 -7.49 -2.71 -9.36
C TYR A 532 -8.07 -1.76 -10.41
N GLY A 533 -9.36 -1.96 -10.71
CA GLY A 533 -10.08 -1.13 -11.68
C GLY A 533 -10.25 0.30 -11.18
N ARG A 534 -9.81 1.27 -11.98
CA ARG A 534 -9.92 2.71 -11.70
C ARG A 534 -9.78 3.52 -12.98
N ARG A 535 -10.14 4.80 -12.95
CA ARG A 535 -9.92 5.73 -14.06
C ARG A 535 -8.73 6.63 -13.76
N LEU A 536 -7.66 6.48 -14.53
CA LEU A 536 -6.55 7.42 -14.52
C LEU A 536 -6.86 8.57 -15.46
N ILE A 537 -6.60 9.79 -15.01
CA ILE A 537 -6.72 11.01 -15.82
C ILE A 537 -5.31 11.54 -16.00
N PHE A 538 -4.93 11.85 -17.23
CA PHE A 538 -3.63 12.43 -17.54
C PHE A 538 -3.80 13.73 -18.33
N ARG A 539 -2.96 14.71 -18.02
CA ARG A 539 -2.77 15.93 -18.81
C ARG A 539 -1.47 15.83 -19.59
N LEU A 540 -1.55 16.10 -20.89
CA LEU A 540 -0.38 16.44 -21.69
C LEU A 540 -0.24 17.96 -21.64
N VAL A 541 0.86 18.45 -21.08
CA VAL A 541 1.18 19.88 -21.01
C VAL A 541 2.31 20.16 -21.99
N ALA A 542 2.14 21.14 -22.88
CA ALA A 542 3.17 21.60 -23.79
C ALA A 542 3.61 23.01 -23.44
N ARG A 543 4.92 23.26 -23.56
CA ARG A 543 5.57 24.55 -23.31
C ARG A 543 6.39 24.94 -24.53
N ASP A 544 6.26 26.16 -25.00
CA ASP A 544 7.03 26.67 -26.14
C ASP A 544 8.45 27.14 -25.80
N ASN A 545 8.75 27.26 -24.50
CA ASN A 545 10.04 27.70 -23.97
C ASN A 545 10.51 29.06 -24.53
N ARG A 546 9.56 29.95 -24.85
CA ARG A 546 9.88 31.27 -25.36
C ARG A 546 10.30 32.22 -24.23
N VAL A 547 11.44 32.88 -24.41
CA VAL A 547 11.91 33.95 -23.52
C VAL A 547 10.99 35.19 -23.59
N GLY A 548 10.83 35.92 -22.48
CA GLY A 548 9.98 37.13 -22.41
C GLY A 548 8.47 36.87 -22.26
N GLY A 549 8.07 35.63 -21.96
CA GLY A 549 6.68 35.24 -21.74
C GLY A 549 6.33 33.93 -22.46
N GLY A 550 6.59 32.81 -21.79
CA GLY A 550 6.38 31.47 -22.33
C GLY A 550 4.90 31.12 -22.48
N GLY A 551 4.60 30.40 -23.55
CA GLY A 551 3.29 29.84 -23.84
C GLY A 551 3.16 28.43 -23.26
N VAL A 552 2.08 28.24 -22.49
CA VAL A 552 1.73 26.95 -21.89
C VAL A 552 0.27 26.66 -22.17
N ASP A 553 0.02 25.43 -22.62
CA ASP A 553 -1.32 24.90 -22.82
C ASP A 553 -1.32 23.39 -22.54
N TYR A 554 -2.50 22.80 -22.39
CA TYR A 554 -2.65 21.39 -22.11
C TYR A 554 -3.93 20.79 -22.70
N ASP A 555 -3.93 19.48 -22.83
CA ASP A 555 -5.13 18.68 -23.12
C ASP A 555 -5.17 17.46 -22.18
N SER A 556 -6.36 16.91 -21.95
CA SER A 556 -6.58 15.81 -21.00
C SER A 556 -7.12 14.56 -21.68
N MET A 557 -6.68 13.40 -21.22
CA MET A 557 -7.21 12.09 -21.65
C MET A 557 -7.40 11.14 -20.46
N ASN A 558 -8.19 10.10 -20.67
CA ASN A 558 -8.51 9.09 -19.68
C ASN A 558 -7.95 7.73 -20.07
N VAL A 559 -7.40 7.03 -19.08
CA VAL A 559 -7.03 5.62 -19.16
C VAL A 559 -7.85 4.86 -18.13
N VAL A 560 -8.78 4.02 -18.59
CA VAL A 560 -9.60 3.19 -17.70
C VAL A 560 -8.92 1.84 -17.50
N VAL A 561 -8.59 1.51 -16.26
CA VAL A 561 -8.06 0.21 -15.85
C VAL A 561 -9.22 -0.75 -15.63
N VAL A 562 -9.20 -1.88 -16.33
CA VAL A 562 -10.28 -2.87 -16.32
C VAL A 562 -9.96 -3.98 -15.31
N PRO A 563 -10.75 -4.16 -14.23
CA PRO A 563 -10.41 -5.09 -13.14
C PRO A 563 -10.53 -6.57 -13.52
N THR A 564 -11.23 -6.89 -14.62
CA THR A 564 -11.48 -8.26 -15.09
C THR A 564 -10.44 -8.75 -16.11
N ALA A 565 -9.44 -7.94 -16.42
CA ALA A 565 -8.39 -8.24 -17.38
C ALA A 565 -7.02 -7.85 -16.84
N GLY A 566 -5.99 -8.63 -17.17
CA GLY A 566 -4.62 -8.43 -16.73
C GLY A 566 -4.14 -9.36 -15.61
N PRO A 567 -2.83 -9.36 -15.33
CA PRO A 567 -1.79 -8.64 -16.06
C PRO A 567 -1.52 -9.23 -17.45
N PHE A 568 -1.32 -8.39 -18.45
CA PHE A 568 -0.82 -8.82 -19.76
C PHE A 568 0.70 -8.99 -19.66
N LEU A 569 1.22 -10.19 -19.93
CA LEU A 569 2.61 -10.55 -19.63
C LEU A 569 3.27 -11.35 -20.76
N VAL A 570 4.44 -10.94 -21.23
CA VAL A 570 5.34 -11.76 -22.02
C VAL A 570 5.81 -12.92 -21.13
N THR A 571 5.62 -14.16 -21.59
CA THR A 571 5.98 -15.37 -20.82
C THR A 571 7.22 -16.06 -21.38
N PHE A 572 7.50 -15.92 -22.67
CA PHE A 572 8.74 -16.37 -23.31
C PHE A 572 9.19 -15.28 -24.30
N PRO A 573 10.43 -14.77 -24.22
CA PRO A 573 11.68 -15.43 -23.84
C PRO A 573 12.15 -15.35 -22.37
N ASN A 574 11.25 -15.11 -21.39
CA ASN A 574 11.64 -15.03 -19.98
C ASN A 574 12.21 -16.36 -19.47
N ALA A 575 13.54 -16.49 -19.48
CA ALA A 575 14.25 -17.66 -18.96
C ALA A 575 14.67 -17.42 -17.49
N ALA A 576 14.56 -18.46 -16.67
CA ALA A 576 15.15 -18.45 -15.33
C ALA A 576 16.68 -18.28 -15.42
N LEU A 577 17.25 -17.49 -14.51
CA LEU A 577 18.68 -17.12 -14.48
C LEU A 577 19.68 -18.31 -14.51
N SER A 578 19.22 -19.54 -14.29
CA SER A 578 20.05 -20.75 -14.28
C SER A 578 20.40 -21.30 -15.67
N THR A 579 19.74 -20.88 -16.75
CA THR A 579 20.07 -21.33 -18.10
C THR A 579 19.92 -20.20 -19.11
N PRO A 580 21.01 -19.64 -19.67
CA PRO A 580 20.92 -18.55 -20.62
C PRO A 580 20.22 -19.00 -21.90
N LEU A 581 19.27 -18.20 -22.36
CA LEU A 581 18.56 -18.42 -23.61
C LEU A 581 19.38 -17.90 -24.79
N ARG A 582 19.49 -18.70 -25.85
CA ARG A 582 20.17 -18.36 -27.10
C ARG A 582 19.27 -18.60 -28.30
N TRP A 583 19.09 -17.57 -29.12
CA TRP A 583 18.44 -17.65 -30.42
C TRP A 583 19.46 -17.52 -31.55
N LEU A 584 19.23 -18.25 -32.63
CA LEU A 584 20.00 -18.12 -33.88
C LEU A 584 19.25 -17.17 -34.82
N ALA A 585 19.90 -16.12 -35.28
CA ALA A 585 19.30 -15.18 -36.23
C ALA A 585 19.02 -15.88 -37.57
N GLY A 586 17.92 -15.49 -38.23
CA GLY A 586 17.45 -16.11 -39.47
C GLY A 586 16.65 -17.39 -39.28
N THR A 587 16.39 -17.84 -38.05
CA THR A 587 15.58 -19.04 -37.78
C THR A 587 14.22 -18.67 -37.15
N PRO A 588 13.20 -19.54 -37.30
CA PRO A 588 11.96 -19.42 -36.53
C PRO A 588 12.24 -19.48 -35.02
N GLN A 589 11.56 -18.62 -34.27
CA GLN A 589 11.55 -18.59 -32.80
C GLN A 589 10.12 -18.38 -32.32
N GLN A 590 9.78 -18.95 -31.17
CA GLN A 590 8.49 -18.74 -30.55
C GLN A 590 8.55 -17.52 -29.61
N VAL A 591 7.47 -16.75 -29.58
CA VAL A 591 7.18 -15.76 -28.53
C VAL A 591 5.83 -16.11 -27.95
N THR A 592 5.70 -16.09 -26.62
CA THR A 592 4.43 -16.35 -25.93
C THR A 592 4.14 -15.26 -24.90
N TRP A 593 2.86 -15.03 -24.65
CA TRP A 593 2.38 -14.07 -23.66
C TRP A 593 1.02 -14.51 -23.09
N ASP A 594 0.66 -14.00 -21.92
CA ASP A 594 -0.67 -14.12 -21.35
C ASP A 594 -1.60 -13.06 -21.96
N VAL A 595 -2.62 -13.51 -22.70
CA VAL A 595 -3.65 -12.63 -23.28
C VAL A 595 -4.45 -11.92 -22.20
N ALA A 596 -4.59 -12.53 -21.01
CA ALA A 596 -5.17 -11.93 -19.81
C ALA A 596 -6.52 -11.21 -20.02
N ASN A 597 -7.45 -11.84 -20.76
CA ASN A 597 -8.78 -11.31 -21.13
C ASN A 597 -8.77 -9.98 -21.92
N THR A 598 -7.63 -9.58 -22.50
CA THR A 598 -7.52 -8.28 -23.20
C THR A 598 -8.23 -8.23 -24.55
N THR A 599 -8.49 -9.37 -25.19
CA THR A 599 -9.29 -9.47 -26.41
C THR A 599 -10.78 -9.23 -26.16
N ALA A 600 -11.25 -9.45 -24.94
CA ALA A 600 -12.65 -9.28 -24.58
C ALA A 600 -13.03 -7.80 -24.35
N ALA A 601 -14.32 -7.50 -24.50
CA ALA A 601 -14.86 -6.21 -24.09
C ALA A 601 -14.65 -6.00 -22.56
N PRO A 602 -14.33 -4.78 -22.11
CA PRO A 602 -14.33 -3.54 -22.89
C PRO A 602 -12.95 -3.15 -23.48
N ILE A 603 -11.89 -3.97 -23.36
CA ILE A 603 -10.55 -3.64 -23.89
C ILE A 603 -10.49 -3.82 -25.41
N ASN A 604 -11.00 -4.94 -25.93
CA ASN A 604 -11.07 -5.24 -27.37
C ASN A 604 -9.72 -5.22 -28.12
N ALA A 605 -8.62 -5.60 -27.46
CA ALA A 605 -7.30 -5.69 -28.10
C ALA A 605 -7.19 -7.00 -28.90
N ALA A 606 -7.73 -7.01 -30.12
CA ALA A 606 -7.76 -8.20 -30.96
C ALA A 606 -6.37 -8.64 -31.47
N ASN A 607 -5.45 -7.68 -31.66
CA ASN A 607 -4.15 -7.89 -32.28
C ASN A 607 -3.01 -7.28 -31.45
N VAL A 608 -1.79 -7.75 -31.69
CA VAL A 608 -0.53 -7.26 -31.09
C VAL A 608 0.57 -7.06 -32.13
N ASP A 609 1.59 -6.29 -31.75
CA ASP A 609 2.85 -6.11 -32.45
C ASP A 609 3.99 -6.71 -31.60
N ILE A 610 4.90 -7.44 -32.23
CA ILE A 610 6.06 -8.08 -31.60
C ILE A 610 7.33 -7.39 -32.11
N MET A 611 8.09 -6.84 -31.18
CA MET A 611 9.25 -6.00 -31.48
C MET A 611 10.49 -6.50 -30.75
N LEU A 612 11.66 -6.30 -31.36
CA LEU A 612 12.97 -6.68 -30.84
C LEU A 612 13.78 -5.44 -30.45
N SER A 613 14.38 -5.54 -29.27
CA SER A 613 15.45 -4.69 -28.78
C SER A 613 16.76 -5.45 -28.84
N THR A 614 17.86 -4.75 -29.15
CA THR A 614 19.23 -5.28 -29.03
C THR A 614 20.08 -4.52 -28.00
N ASP A 615 19.51 -3.53 -27.31
CA ASP A 615 20.21 -2.60 -26.39
C ASP A 615 19.77 -2.73 -24.92
N GLY A 616 19.25 -3.90 -24.53
CA GLY A 616 18.78 -4.19 -23.18
C GLY A 616 17.36 -3.71 -22.87
N GLY A 617 16.55 -3.42 -23.90
CA GLY A 617 15.16 -2.99 -23.79
C GLY A 617 15.00 -1.47 -23.73
N ARG A 618 16.05 -0.70 -24.03
CA ARG A 618 15.99 0.77 -24.02
C ARG A 618 15.25 1.28 -25.26
N THR A 619 15.44 0.64 -26.40
CA THR A 619 14.73 0.94 -27.65
C THR A 619 14.28 -0.33 -28.36
N PHE A 620 13.19 -0.25 -29.13
CA PHE A 620 12.63 -1.38 -29.89
C PHE A 620 12.50 -1.04 -31.38
N PRO A 621 13.61 -0.81 -32.11
CA PRO A 621 13.56 -0.33 -33.49
C PRO A 621 13.18 -1.42 -34.51
N THR A 622 13.28 -2.71 -34.15
CA THR A 622 13.06 -3.82 -35.08
C THR A 622 11.67 -4.41 -34.87
N MET A 623 10.77 -4.23 -35.85
CA MET A 623 9.50 -4.93 -35.90
C MET A 623 9.72 -6.37 -36.39
N LEU A 624 9.35 -7.37 -35.57
CA LEU A 624 9.45 -8.78 -35.95
C LEU A 624 8.17 -9.26 -36.62
N LEU A 625 7.01 -8.86 -36.07
CA LEU A 625 5.70 -9.21 -36.61
C LEU A 625 4.69 -8.15 -36.16
N ALA A 626 3.99 -7.54 -37.10
CA ALA A 626 3.00 -6.49 -36.83
C ALA A 626 1.57 -7.00 -36.99
N ASN A 627 0.63 -6.44 -36.22
CA ASN A 627 -0.81 -6.64 -36.33
C ASN A 627 -1.24 -8.12 -36.39
N THR A 628 -0.62 -8.95 -35.56
CA THR A 628 -0.89 -10.40 -35.46
C THR A 628 -1.95 -10.68 -34.39
N PRO A 629 -2.75 -11.76 -34.47
CA PRO A 629 -3.77 -12.05 -33.47
C PRO A 629 -3.22 -12.07 -32.03
N ASN A 630 -3.99 -11.53 -31.10
CA ASN A 630 -3.72 -11.57 -29.67
C ASN A 630 -4.20 -12.91 -29.07
N ASP A 631 -3.55 -14.00 -29.49
CA ASP A 631 -3.90 -15.38 -29.16
C ASP A 631 -2.91 -16.06 -28.20
N GLY A 632 -1.94 -15.28 -27.69
CA GLY A 632 -0.98 -15.70 -26.66
C GLY A 632 0.31 -16.32 -27.21
N LYS A 633 0.43 -16.50 -28.53
CA LYS A 633 1.63 -17.11 -29.12
C LYS A 633 1.82 -16.76 -30.59
N GLN A 634 3.05 -16.52 -31.00
CA GLN A 634 3.41 -16.42 -32.42
C GLN A 634 4.77 -17.03 -32.71
N GLN A 635 4.91 -17.53 -33.94
CA GLN A 635 6.20 -17.87 -34.52
C GLN A 635 6.73 -16.65 -35.26
N ILE A 636 7.90 -16.18 -34.89
CA ILE A 636 8.59 -15.06 -35.53
C ILE A 636 9.90 -15.54 -36.14
N THR A 637 10.50 -14.74 -37.03
CA THR A 637 11.87 -14.97 -37.49
C THR A 637 12.69 -13.73 -37.17
N VAL A 638 13.78 -13.91 -36.41
CA VAL A 638 14.73 -12.82 -36.19
C VAL A 638 15.45 -12.55 -37.52
N PRO A 639 15.48 -11.31 -38.04
CA PRO A 639 16.14 -11.02 -39.30
C PRO A 639 17.63 -11.43 -39.27
N ALA A 640 18.11 -12.05 -40.35
CA ALA A 640 19.50 -12.49 -40.45
C ALA A 640 20.51 -11.32 -40.42
N SER A 641 20.05 -10.08 -40.64
CA SER A 641 20.85 -8.85 -40.52
C SER A 641 21.10 -8.41 -39.08
N VAL A 642 20.41 -8.98 -38.09
CA VAL A 642 20.63 -8.66 -36.67
C VAL A 642 21.99 -9.24 -36.24
N ALA A 643 22.90 -8.36 -35.81
CA ALA A 643 24.20 -8.76 -35.29
C ALA A 643 24.06 -9.53 -33.96
N SER A 644 25.07 -10.34 -33.65
CA SER A 644 25.12 -11.04 -32.36
C SER A 644 25.07 -10.05 -31.19
N THR A 645 24.22 -10.32 -30.21
CA THR A 645 24.05 -9.49 -29.00
C THR A 645 23.70 -10.36 -27.80
N THR A 646 24.08 -9.93 -26.60
CA THR A 646 23.70 -10.57 -25.32
C THR A 646 22.64 -9.79 -24.56
N SER A 647 22.16 -8.68 -25.11
CA SER A 647 21.19 -7.77 -24.48
C SER A 647 19.89 -7.68 -25.28
N ALA A 648 19.43 -8.81 -25.82
CA ALA A 648 18.18 -8.84 -26.57
C ALA A 648 16.98 -8.86 -25.63
N ARG A 649 15.90 -8.15 -26.01
CA ARG A 649 14.60 -8.13 -25.31
C ARG A 649 13.46 -8.18 -26.32
N ILE A 650 12.35 -8.79 -25.93
CA ILE A 650 11.11 -8.79 -26.71
C ILE A 650 10.10 -7.89 -26.04
N LYS A 651 9.41 -7.07 -26.85
CA LYS A 651 8.22 -6.33 -26.44
C LYS A 651 7.02 -6.85 -27.24
N VAL A 652 5.93 -7.15 -26.54
CA VAL A 652 4.63 -7.45 -27.15
C VAL A 652 3.69 -6.30 -26.77
N GLN A 653 3.18 -5.60 -27.77
CA GLN A 653 2.35 -4.41 -27.60
C GLN A 653 0.99 -4.61 -28.26
N ALA A 654 -0.10 -4.17 -27.62
CA ALA A 654 -1.41 -4.21 -28.25
C ALA A 654 -1.49 -3.25 -29.46
N SER A 655 -1.95 -3.75 -30.60
CA SER A 655 -2.16 -2.94 -31.79
C SER A 655 -3.45 -2.12 -31.62
N GLY A 656 -3.37 -0.80 -31.80
CA GLY A 656 -4.50 0.11 -31.59
C GLY A 656 -4.85 0.40 -30.13
N ASN A 657 -4.01 -0.02 -29.18
CA ASN A 657 -4.10 0.32 -27.76
C ASN A 657 -2.70 0.72 -27.23
N ILE A 658 -2.61 1.17 -25.99
CA ILE A 658 -1.40 1.77 -25.41
C ILE A 658 -0.61 0.83 -24.49
N PHE A 659 -1.18 -0.32 -24.13
CA PHE A 659 -0.56 -1.24 -23.18
C PHE A 659 0.37 -2.24 -23.88
N PHE A 660 1.36 -2.72 -23.14
CA PHE A 660 2.35 -3.69 -23.62
C PHE A 660 3.01 -4.40 -22.44
N ASP A 661 3.82 -5.41 -22.74
CA ASP A 661 4.80 -5.94 -21.80
C ASP A 661 6.16 -6.20 -22.47
N ILE A 662 7.22 -6.25 -21.67
CA ILE A 662 8.61 -6.49 -22.09
C ILE A 662 9.14 -7.72 -21.37
N SER A 663 9.88 -8.57 -22.07
CA SER A 663 10.57 -9.70 -21.46
C SER A 663 11.46 -9.27 -20.27
N ASN A 664 11.40 -9.99 -19.15
CA ASN A 664 12.02 -9.67 -17.85
C ASN A 664 13.53 -9.86 -17.79
N SER A 665 14.14 -10.63 -18.71
CA SER A 665 15.60 -10.84 -18.76
C SER A 665 16.18 -10.67 -20.17
N ASP A 666 17.46 -10.26 -20.21
CA ASP A 666 18.23 -10.24 -21.46
C ASP A 666 18.49 -11.68 -21.94
N PHE A 667 18.42 -11.89 -23.25
CA PHE A 667 18.84 -13.15 -23.88
C PHE A 667 19.84 -12.90 -25.02
N THR A 668 20.48 -13.98 -25.48
CA THR A 668 21.51 -13.90 -26.53
C THR A 668 20.90 -14.18 -27.90
N ILE A 669 21.21 -13.34 -28.88
CA ILE A 669 21.02 -13.62 -30.30
C ILE A 669 22.40 -13.85 -30.91
N GLN A 670 22.56 -14.92 -31.70
CA GLN A 670 23.78 -15.19 -32.45
C GLN A 670 23.50 -15.12 -33.95
N ALA A 671 24.34 -14.40 -34.69
CA ALA A 671 24.34 -14.44 -36.15
C ALA A 671 25.10 -15.68 -36.66
N ALA A 672 24.61 -16.29 -37.75
CA ALA A 672 25.29 -17.39 -38.42
C ALA A 672 26.44 -16.85 -39.29
N THR A 673 27.67 -17.31 -39.04
CA THR A 673 28.89 -16.89 -39.78
C THR A 673 29.43 -17.97 -40.73
N ALA A 674 28.84 -19.17 -40.72
CA ALA A 674 29.22 -20.32 -41.54
C ALA A 674 27.98 -21.22 -41.80
N PRO A 675 28.03 -22.16 -42.77
CA PRO A 675 27.00 -23.18 -42.96
C PRO A 675 26.61 -23.87 -41.65
N THR A 676 25.32 -23.82 -41.29
CA THR A 676 24.81 -24.39 -40.04
C THR A 676 23.36 -24.87 -40.17
N PHE A 677 22.82 -25.51 -39.14
CA PHE A 677 21.43 -26.01 -39.11
C PHE A 677 20.65 -25.42 -37.93
N PHE A 678 19.34 -25.67 -37.90
CA PHE A 678 18.50 -25.34 -36.75
C PHE A 678 17.45 -26.43 -36.53
N LEU A 679 16.95 -26.53 -35.30
CA LEU A 679 15.92 -27.49 -34.92
C LEU A 679 14.61 -26.75 -34.72
N THR A 680 13.51 -27.30 -35.22
CA THR A 680 12.17 -26.73 -35.05
C THR A 680 11.25 -27.75 -34.38
N PRO A 681 11.07 -27.68 -33.05
CA PRO A 681 10.08 -28.50 -32.35
C PRO A 681 8.68 -27.99 -32.63
N THR A 682 7.76 -28.90 -32.93
CA THR A 682 6.34 -28.61 -33.21
C THR A 682 5.46 -29.64 -32.52
N THR A 683 4.44 -29.16 -31.80
CA THR A 683 3.38 -29.99 -31.23
C THR A 683 2.14 -29.92 -32.11
N ALA A 684 1.25 -30.91 -32.02
CA ALA A 684 0.01 -30.91 -32.80
C ALA A 684 -0.91 -29.72 -32.46
N SER A 685 -0.90 -29.25 -31.21
CA SER A 685 -1.63 -28.05 -30.76
C SER A 685 -0.89 -26.74 -31.07
N GLY A 686 0.40 -26.82 -31.39
CA GLY A 686 1.29 -25.66 -31.45
C GLY A 686 1.57 -25.00 -30.09
N ASP A 687 1.14 -25.60 -28.97
CA ASP A 687 1.43 -25.15 -27.61
C ASP A 687 2.65 -25.86 -27.02
N ALA A 688 3.28 -25.23 -26.03
CA ALA A 688 4.25 -25.90 -25.18
C ALA A 688 3.60 -27.14 -24.52
N PRO A 689 4.27 -28.30 -24.46
CA PRO A 689 3.73 -29.49 -23.83
C PRO A 689 3.37 -29.27 -22.35
N ALA A 690 2.11 -29.49 -21.99
CA ALA A 690 1.66 -29.62 -20.60
C ALA A 690 1.53 -31.11 -20.25
N ILE A 691 2.33 -31.58 -19.28
CA ILE A 691 2.50 -33.00 -18.97
C ILE A 691 2.19 -33.24 -17.49
N CYS A 692 1.37 -34.24 -17.19
CA CYS A 692 1.18 -34.68 -15.80
C CYS A 692 2.37 -35.55 -15.33
N PRO A 693 2.72 -35.56 -14.03
CA PRO A 693 3.72 -36.48 -13.51
C PRO A 693 3.38 -37.94 -13.84
N GLY A 694 4.33 -38.68 -14.40
CA GLY A 694 4.16 -40.07 -14.84
C GLY A 694 3.56 -40.24 -16.24
N ALA A 695 3.27 -39.14 -16.95
CA ALA A 695 2.72 -39.15 -18.30
C ALA A 695 3.79 -38.89 -19.36
N THR A 696 3.38 -38.93 -20.64
CA THR A 696 4.25 -38.65 -21.78
C THR A 696 3.60 -37.60 -22.69
N ALA A 697 4.44 -36.89 -23.45
CA ALA A 697 4.02 -36.01 -24.53
C ALA A 697 4.91 -36.22 -25.77
N THR A 698 4.36 -36.00 -26.96
CA THR A 698 5.10 -36.16 -28.22
C THR A 698 5.17 -34.85 -29.00
N LEU A 699 6.28 -34.65 -29.71
CA LEU A 699 6.48 -33.51 -30.60
C LEU A 699 7.30 -33.91 -31.82
N ASN A 700 7.09 -33.25 -32.95
CA ASN A 700 7.87 -33.43 -34.17
C ASN A 700 9.05 -32.46 -34.16
N VAL A 701 10.26 -32.95 -34.45
CA VAL A 701 11.49 -32.15 -34.54
C VAL A 701 11.96 -32.16 -35.99
N ALA A 702 11.86 -31.01 -36.66
CA ALA A 702 12.39 -30.83 -38.01
C ALA A 702 13.80 -30.24 -37.99
N VAL A 703 14.64 -30.62 -38.96
CA VAL A 703 16.00 -30.10 -39.14
C VAL A 703 16.05 -29.18 -40.36
N GLY A 704 16.20 -27.88 -40.13
CA GLY A 704 16.39 -26.87 -41.18
C GLY A 704 17.87 -26.53 -41.40
N GLN A 705 18.18 -25.77 -42.46
CA GLN A 705 19.54 -25.31 -42.77
C GLN A 705 19.62 -23.80 -42.94
N LEU A 706 20.79 -23.27 -42.66
CA LEU A 706 21.23 -21.93 -43.02
C LEU A 706 22.56 -22.01 -43.77
N GLN A 707 22.76 -21.04 -44.68
CA GLN A 707 24.03 -20.87 -45.40
C GLN A 707 24.47 -22.15 -46.16
N GLY A 708 23.52 -22.97 -46.63
CA GLY A 708 23.78 -24.12 -47.52
C GLY A 708 24.25 -25.40 -46.82
N PHE A 709 23.96 -25.58 -45.53
CA PHE A 709 24.35 -26.79 -44.79
C PHE A 709 23.62 -28.05 -45.28
N THR A 710 24.34 -29.18 -45.41
CA THR A 710 23.84 -30.45 -45.98
C THR A 710 24.10 -31.69 -45.12
N GLY A 711 24.68 -31.56 -43.93
CA GLY A 711 25.06 -32.70 -43.08
C GLY A 711 23.88 -33.39 -42.37
N ALA A 712 24.07 -34.65 -41.99
CA ALA A 712 23.14 -35.36 -41.09
C ALA A 712 23.34 -34.89 -39.64
N VAL A 713 22.24 -34.69 -38.90
CA VAL A 713 22.26 -34.14 -37.54
C VAL A 713 21.89 -35.22 -36.53
N ALA A 714 22.81 -35.52 -35.61
CA ALA A 714 22.56 -36.39 -34.46
C ALA A 714 21.86 -35.62 -33.35
N LEU A 715 20.72 -36.13 -32.87
CA LEU A 715 19.83 -35.48 -31.92
C LEU A 715 20.01 -36.02 -30.50
N SER A 716 20.00 -35.10 -29.53
CA SER A 716 20.04 -35.35 -28.09
C SER A 716 19.23 -34.26 -27.37
N ALA A 717 19.16 -34.31 -26.05
CA ALA A 717 18.50 -33.29 -25.25
C ALA A 717 19.35 -32.95 -24.02
N ALA A 718 19.26 -31.69 -23.58
CA ALA A 718 19.99 -31.16 -22.43
C ALA A 718 19.08 -30.26 -21.58
N ASN A 719 19.55 -29.90 -20.39
CA ASN A 719 18.83 -29.06 -19.43
C ASN A 719 17.46 -29.66 -19.02
N LEU A 720 17.38 -30.98 -18.91
CA LEU A 720 16.17 -31.68 -18.51
C LEU A 720 16.00 -31.60 -16.98
N PRO A 721 14.80 -31.26 -16.48
CA PRO A 721 14.53 -31.34 -15.04
C PRO A 721 14.55 -32.80 -14.56
N THR A 722 14.76 -32.98 -13.26
CA THR A 722 14.81 -34.31 -12.63
C THR A 722 13.55 -35.12 -12.95
N GLY A 723 13.73 -36.36 -13.40
CA GLY A 723 12.64 -37.26 -13.77
C GLY A 723 12.07 -37.04 -15.18
N VAL A 724 12.68 -36.18 -16.00
CA VAL A 724 12.32 -36.01 -17.42
C VAL A 724 13.36 -36.65 -18.32
N THR A 725 12.89 -37.42 -19.31
CA THR A 725 13.72 -37.98 -20.39
C THR A 725 13.13 -37.62 -21.75
N VAL A 726 13.99 -37.55 -22.77
CA VAL A 726 13.60 -37.33 -24.16
C VAL A 726 14.19 -38.44 -25.02
N SER A 727 13.34 -39.15 -25.76
CA SER A 727 13.76 -40.16 -26.75
C SER A 727 13.30 -39.75 -28.15
N TYR A 728 13.99 -40.26 -29.17
CA TYR A 728 13.70 -39.96 -30.57
C TYR A 728 13.41 -41.26 -31.34
N ALA A 729 12.39 -41.26 -32.20
CA ALA A 729 12.09 -42.39 -33.07
C ALA A 729 13.26 -42.70 -34.02
N ASN A 730 13.87 -41.64 -34.57
CA ASN A 730 15.17 -41.66 -35.22
C ASN A 730 16.02 -40.52 -34.65
N ASN A 731 17.21 -40.82 -34.12
CA ASN A 731 18.12 -39.85 -33.52
C ASN A 731 19.15 -39.29 -34.51
N SER A 732 19.10 -39.65 -35.79
CA SER A 732 19.92 -39.07 -36.85
C SER A 732 19.02 -38.63 -38.00
N VAL A 733 18.96 -37.33 -38.27
CA VAL A 733 18.02 -36.74 -39.22
C VAL A 733 18.78 -35.88 -40.23
N ASN A 734 18.55 -36.11 -41.52
CA ASN A 734 19.09 -35.25 -42.59
C ASN A 734 18.34 -33.92 -42.64
N VAL A 735 19.02 -32.87 -43.11
CA VAL A 735 18.39 -31.58 -43.40
C VAL A 735 17.16 -31.78 -44.29
N GLY A 736 16.06 -31.08 -43.95
CA GLY A 736 14.76 -31.20 -44.63
C GLY A 736 13.90 -32.36 -44.11
N GLY A 737 14.45 -33.24 -43.28
CA GLY A 737 13.72 -34.31 -42.60
C GLY A 737 13.18 -33.90 -41.22
N SER A 738 12.38 -34.79 -40.63
CA SER A 738 11.90 -34.67 -39.25
C SER A 738 11.84 -36.02 -38.52
N THR A 739 11.71 -35.98 -37.20
CA THR A 739 11.56 -37.17 -36.34
C THR A 739 10.59 -36.87 -35.20
N GLN A 740 9.93 -37.89 -34.66
CA GLN A 740 9.13 -37.74 -33.45
C GLN A 740 10.02 -37.86 -32.21
N ALA A 741 9.96 -36.88 -31.33
CA ALA A 741 10.52 -36.91 -29.99
C ALA A 741 9.41 -37.22 -28.96
N THR A 742 9.71 -38.09 -27.99
CA THR A 742 8.82 -38.41 -26.87
C THR A 742 9.45 -37.91 -25.58
N ILE A 743 8.73 -37.03 -24.87
CA ILE A 743 9.08 -36.54 -23.54
C ILE A 743 8.34 -37.39 -22.53
N THR A 744 9.08 -38.00 -21.60
CA THR A 744 8.52 -38.84 -20.54
C THR A 744 8.83 -38.24 -19.18
N THR A 745 7.82 -38.18 -18.30
CA THR A 745 7.98 -37.73 -16.91
C THR A 745 7.81 -38.93 -15.96
N THR A 746 8.49 -38.91 -14.82
CA THR A 746 8.21 -39.86 -13.73
C THR A 746 7.08 -39.34 -12.86
N SER A 747 6.45 -40.22 -12.07
CA SER A 747 5.42 -39.82 -11.10
C SER A 747 5.95 -38.89 -10.00
N ALA A 748 7.28 -38.81 -9.84
CA ALA A 748 7.97 -37.93 -8.90
C ALA A 748 8.50 -36.63 -9.54
N THR A 749 8.29 -36.42 -10.86
CA THR A 749 8.72 -35.18 -11.52
C THR A 749 8.02 -33.98 -10.86
N PRO A 750 8.77 -32.99 -10.34
CA PRO A 750 8.16 -31.82 -9.71
C PRO A 750 7.35 -31.01 -10.73
N SER A 751 6.22 -30.47 -10.28
CA SER A 751 5.44 -29.54 -11.07
C SER A 751 6.18 -28.22 -11.25
N GLY A 752 6.06 -27.63 -12.44
CA GLY A 752 6.73 -26.38 -12.78
C GLY A 752 6.86 -26.19 -14.29
N THR A 753 7.27 -25.00 -14.70
CA THR A 753 7.61 -24.72 -16.10
C THR A 753 9.13 -24.72 -16.27
N TYR A 754 9.62 -25.48 -17.23
CA TYR A 754 11.05 -25.73 -17.42
C TYR A 754 11.46 -25.36 -18.85
N LEU A 755 12.61 -24.69 -18.96
CA LEU A 755 13.27 -24.46 -20.25
C LEU A 755 14.19 -25.64 -20.56
N ILE A 756 13.84 -26.44 -21.56
CA ILE A 756 14.66 -27.57 -22.01
C ILE A 756 15.33 -27.27 -23.35
N SER A 757 16.37 -28.03 -23.69
CA SER A 757 17.14 -27.85 -24.93
C SER A 757 17.12 -29.11 -25.78
N LEU A 758 16.65 -29.01 -27.03
CA LEU A 758 16.96 -30.01 -28.04
C LEU A 758 18.32 -29.67 -28.64
N VAL A 759 19.23 -30.63 -28.71
CA VAL A 759 20.60 -30.44 -29.16
C VAL A 759 20.84 -31.29 -30.39
N GLY A 760 21.31 -30.67 -31.46
CA GLY A 760 21.78 -31.36 -32.65
C GLY A 760 23.29 -31.19 -32.80
N THR A 761 23.96 -32.22 -33.30
CA THR A 761 25.40 -32.20 -33.61
C THR A 761 25.65 -32.81 -34.98
N SER A 762 26.47 -32.14 -35.80
CA SER A 762 26.98 -32.67 -37.07
C SER A 762 28.44 -32.25 -37.25
N GLY A 763 29.36 -33.20 -37.12
CA GLY A 763 30.80 -32.91 -37.08
C GLY A 763 31.14 -31.97 -35.91
N SER A 764 31.70 -30.80 -36.22
CA SER A 764 32.02 -29.75 -35.25
C SER A 764 30.90 -28.72 -35.03
N VAL A 765 29.79 -28.82 -35.78
CA VAL A 765 28.65 -27.88 -35.69
C VAL A 765 27.65 -28.43 -34.68
N THR A 766 27.46 -27.70 -33.58
CA THR A 766 26.43 -27.98 -32.57
C THR A 766 25.45 -26.82 -32.51
N GLN A 767 24.16 -27.12 -32.58
CA GLN A 767 23.10 -26.14 -32.42
C GLN A 767 22.05 -26.66 -31.44
N GLN A 768 21.43 -25.73 -30.72
CA GLN A 768 20.39 -26.04 -29.77
C GLN A 768 19.15 -25.19 -30.04
N GLN A 769 17.97 -25.77 -29.86
CA GLN A 769 16.71 -25.05 -29.80
C GLN A 769 16.13 -25.21 -28.40
N GLN A 770 15.91 -24.06 -27.75
CA GLN A 770 15.34 -24.00 -26.41
C GLN A 770 13.84 -23.68 -26.50
N PHE A 771 13.04 -24.34 -25.66
CA PHE A 771 11.60 -24.12 -25.56
C PHE A 771 11.08 -24.57 -24.19
N LEU A 772 9.87 -24.12 -23.83
CA LEU A 772 9.26 -24.42 -22.53
C LEU A 772 8.48 -25.74 -22.57
N ILE A 773 8.50 -26.46 -21.45
CA ILE A 773 7.54 -27.50 -21.09
C ILE A 773 6.94 -27.19 -19.73
N THR A 774 5.68 -27.58 -19.49
CA THR A 774 5.02 -27.41 -18.20
C THR A 774 4.67 -28.77 -17.61
N ILE A 775 5.19 -29.05 -16.43
CA ILE A 775 4.77 -30.18 -15.61
C ILE A 775 3.62 -29.71 -14.72
N SER A 776 2.42 -30.18 -15.00
CA SER A 776 1.20 -29.73 -14.32
C SER A 776 1.13 -30.27 -12.88
N PRO A 777 0.59 -29.49 -11.93
CA PRO A 777 0.42 -29.94 -10.55
C PRO A 777 -0.56 -31.12 -10.48
N LEU A 778 -0.20 -32.12 -9.68
CA LEU A 778 -1.05 -33.27 -9.35
C LEU A 778 -1.33 -33.28 -7.85
N ALA A 779 -2.61 -33.20 -7.48
CA ALA A 779 -3.05 -33.40 -6.11
C ALA A 779 -3.15 -34.91 -5.83
N SER A 780 -2.24 -35.45 -5.01
CA SER A 780 -2.17 -36.89 -4.70
C SER A 780 -2.56 -37.24 -3.25
N GLN A 781 -2.57 -36.25 -2.35
CA GLN A 781 -2.84 -36.46 -0.92
C GLN A 781 -4.30 -36.16 -0.59
N ALA A 782 -4.90 -36.97 0.29
CA ALA A 782 -6.21 -36.67 0.84
C ALA A 782 -6.14 -35.42 1.75
N ALA A 783 -7.18 -34.58 1.70
CA ALA A 783 -7.31 -33.45 2.62
C ALA A 783 -7.54 -33.96 4.06
N ALA A 784 -7.11 -33.18 5.07
CA ALA A 784 -7.38 -33.49 6.48
C ALA A 784 -8.49 -32.58 7.05
N PRO A 785 -9.69 -33.12 7.34
CA PRO A 785 -10.77 -32.39 8.02
C PRO A 785 -10.33 -31.80 9.37
N ILE A 786 -10.71 -30.55 9.65
CA ILE A 786 -10.37 -29.82 10.90
C ILE A 786 -11.64 -29.56 11.73
N THR A 787 -12.68 -28.92 11.16
CA THR A 787 -13.99 -28.73 11.81
C THR A 787 -15.13 -28.95 10.83
N PRO A 788 -16.31 -29.41 11.27
CA PRO A 788 -16.67 -29.89 12.60
C PRO A 788 -16.20 -31.35 12.87
N THR A 789 -15.97 -31.69 14.15
CA THR A 789 -15.53 -33.02 14.62
C THR A 789 -16.54 -33.68 15.56
N VAL A 790 -16.31 -34.96 15.88
CA VAL A 790 -17.25 -35.84 16.62
C VAL A 790 -17.70 -35.27 17.97
N ALA A 791 -16.80 -34.58 18.69
CA ALA A 791 -17.06 -34.10 20.05
C ALA A 791 -17.82 -32.77 20.09
N ALA A 792 -18.00 -32.09 18.95
CA ALA A 792 -18.61 -30.77 18.89
C ALA A 792 -20.07 -30.85 18.42
N LYS A 793 -20.99 -30.33 19.24
CA LYS A 793 -22.31 -29.91 18.75
C LYS A 793 -22.09 -28.70 17.85
N SER A 794 -22.32 -28.85 16.55
CA SER A 794 -22.11 -27.80 15.57
C SER A 794 -23.38 -27.00 15.32
N THR A 795 -23.23 -25.84 14.70
CA THR A 795 -24.38 -25.02 14.27
C THR A 795 -25.17 -25.75 13.17
N LEU A 796 -26.37 -25.28 12.86
CA LEU A 796 -27.13 -25.82 11.73
C LEU A 796 -26.48 -25.47 10.38
N ARG A 797 -25.52 -24.54 10.35
CA ARG A 797 -24.75 -24.13 9.16
C ARG A 797 -23.26 -24.20 9.51
N PRO A 798 -22.72 -25.40 9.73
CA PRO A 798 -21.35 -25.54 10.20
C PRO A 798 -20.37 -24.99 9.17
N ARG A 799 -19.35 -24.28 9.63
CA ARG A 799 -18.19 -23.95 8.78
C ARG A 799 -17.27 -25.17 8.71
N PHE A 800 -17.24 -25.81 7.55
CA PHE A 800 -16.31 -26.88 7.24
C PHE A 800 -14.93 -26.27 7.00
N THR A 801 -13.89 -26.81 7.64
CA THR A 801 -12.50 -26.40 7.43
C THR A 801 -11.60 -27.63 7.33
N TRP A 802 -10.58 -27.57 6.47
CA TRP A 802 -9.62 -28.65 6.25
C TRP A 802 -8.22 -28.12 5.98
N SER A 803 -7.21 -28.98 6.07
CA SER A 803 -5.83 -28.65 5.71
C SER A 803 -5.68 -28.46 4.20
N ALA A 804 -4.81 -27.54 3.79
CA ALA A 804 -4.47 -27.38 2.39
C ALA A 804 -3.80 -28.66 1.85
N VAL A 805 -4.28 -29.17 0.71
CA VAL A 805 -3.65 -30.25 -0.04
C VAL A 805 -2.61 -29.64 -0.98
N PRO A 806 -1.33 -30.06 -0.90
CA PRO A 806 -0.30 -29.59 -1.83
C PRO A 806 -0.74 -29.79 -3.29
N ASN A 807 -0.47 -28.79 -4.14
CA ASN A 807 -0.78 -28.79 -5.57
C ASN A 807 -2.28 -28.83 -5.93
N ALA A 808 -3.21 -28.76 -4.96
CA ALA A 808 -4.62 -28.60 -5.25
C ALA A 808 -4.93 -27.15 -5.67
N THR A 809 -5.60 -26.98 -6.81
CA THR A 809 -6.10 -25.69 -7.32
C THR A 809 -7.53 -25.39 -6.86
N GLY A 810 -8.18 -26.35 -6.22
CA GLY A 810 -9.51 -26.24 -5.63
C GLY A 810 -9.86 -27.52 -4.86
N TYR A 811 -11.05 -27.59 -4.28
CA TYR A 811 -11.54 -28.73 -3.51
C TYR A 811 -12.97 -29.07 -3.87
N GLU A 812 -13.37 -30.30 -3.56
CA GLU A 812 -14.74 -30.74 -3.62
C GLU A 812 -15.16 -31.31 -2.27
N ILE A 813 -16.28 -30.81 -1.73
CA ILE A 813 -16.84 -31.23 -0.43
C ILE A 813 -18.21 -31.88 -0.61
N GLU A 814 -18.51 -32.87 0.23
CA GLU A 814 -19.81 -33.55 0.30
C GLU A 814 -20.20 -33.83 1.76
N VAL A 815 -21.50 -33.75 2.09
CA VAL A 815 -22.07 -34.02 3.42
C VAL A 815 -23.27 -34.96 3.29
N ALA A 816 -23.35 -35.98 4.14
CA ALA A 816 -24.40 -37.00 4.14
C ALA A 816 -24.91 -37.30 5.56
N THR A 817 -26.07 -37.94 5.70
CA THR A 817 -26.57 -38.42 7.00
C THR A 817 -25.99 -39.80 7.38
N ASN A 818 -25.16 -40.40 6.53
CA ASN A 818 -24.54 -41.70 6.76
C ASN A 818 -23.11 -41.77 6.23
N ALA A 819 -22.29 -42.62 6.85
CA ALA A 819 -20.85 -42.72 6.56
C ALA A 819 -20.51 -43.24 5.15
N THR A 820 -21.44 -43.92 4.48
CA THR A 820 -21.25 -44.44 3.11
C THR A 820 -21.63 -43.44 2.02
N PHE A 821 -22.11 -42.23 2.38
CA PHE A 821 -22.50 -41.17 1.44
C PHE A 821 -23.58 -41.62 0.42
N THR A 822 -24.51 -42.48 0.84
CA THR A 822 -25.69 -42.82 0.01
C THR A 822 -26.84 -41.84 0.22
N ASN A 823 -26.93 -41.22 1.39
CA ASN A 823 -27.95 -40.22 1.73
C ASN A 823 -27.30 -38.84 1.81
N VAL A 824 -26.96 -38.30 0.64
CA VAL A 824 -26.25 -37.03 0.49
C VAL A 824 -27.19 -35.85 0.72
N VAL A 825 -26.77 -34.92 1.57
CA VAL A 825 -27.51 -33.69 1.94
C VAL A 825 -26.86 -32.46 1.30
N LEU A 826 -25.54 -32.41 1.26
CA LEU A 826 -24.79 -31.48 0.43
C LEU A 826 -24.10 -32.28 -0.69
N PRO A 827 -24.51 -32.13 -1.97
CA PRO A 827 -23.83 -32.79 -3.08
C PRO A 827 -22.41 -32.27 -3.25
N LEU A 828 -21.59 -33.02 -4.00
CA LEU A 828 -20.26 -32.62 -4.46
C LEU A 828 -20.25 -31.15 -4.92
N THR A 829 -19.63 -30.29 -4.11
CA THR A 829 -19.59 -28.84 -4.32
C THR A 829 -18.15 -28.39 -4.46
N SER A 830 -17.81 -27.73 -5.56
CA SER A 830 -16.47 -27.19 -5.82
C SER A 830 -16.22 -25.88 -5.06
N VAL A 831 -15.05 -25.75 -4.46
CA VAL A 831 -14.65 -24.59 -3.65
C VAL A 831 -13.17 -24.25 -3.87
N THR A 832 -12.81 -22.97 -3.82
CA THR A 832 -11.45 -22.49 -4.11
C THR A 832 -10.57 -22.27 -2.87
N GLY A 833 -11.16 -22.34 -1.66
CA GLY A 833 -10.46 -22.18 -0.39
C GLY A 833 -10.47 -23.46 0.46
N THR A 834 -9.87 -23.37 1.65
CA THR A 834 -9.81 -24.46 2.65
C THR A 834 -10.96 -24.42 3.66
N SER A 835 -12.01 -23.67 3.36
CA SER A 835 -13.22 -23.63 4.17
C SER A 835 -14.46 -23.44 3.33
N TYR A 836 -15.58 -23.97 3.82
CA TYR A 836 -16.88 -23.85 3.18
C TYR A 836 -17.99 -23.79 4.24
N THR A 837 -18.93 -22.86 4.08
CA THR A 837 -20.15 -22.80 4.90
C THR A 837 -21.34 -22.99 3.96
N PRO A 838 -22.16 -24.04 4.14
CA PRO A 838 -23.29 -24.30 3.26
C PRO A 838 -24.38 -23.24 3.42
N SER A 839 -24.99 -22.87 2.30
CA SER A 839 -26.23 -22.08 2.27
C SER A 839 -27.47 -22.91 2.63
N LEU A 840 -27.33 -24.23 2.75
CA LEU A 840 -28.34 -25.12 3.30
C LEU A 840 -28.22 -25.20 4.83
N SER A 841 -29.35 -25.05 5.53
CA SER A 841 -29.43 -25.34 6.97
C SER A 841 -29.62 -26.84 7.18
N LEU A 842 -28.79 -27.42 8.03
CA LEU A 842 -28.88 -28.80 8.47
C LEU A 842 -29.99 -28.94 9.52
N GLN A 843 -30.50 -30.16 9.66
CA GLN A 843 -31.55 -30.44 10.65
C GLN A 843 -30.97 -30.39 12.06
N PRO A 844 -31.70 -29.84 13.06
CA PRO A 844 -31.24 -29.82 14.44
C PRO A 844 -31.13 -31.23 15.02
N ASN A 845 -30.26 -31.39 16.02
CA ASN A 845 -30.03 -32.66 16.72
C ASN A 845 -29.74 -33.88 15.82
N THR A 846 -29.15 -33.66 14.64
CA THR A 846 -28.93 -34.68 13.61
C THR A 846 -27.44 -34.93 13.41
N THR A 847 -27.06 -36.21 13.28
CA THR A 847 -25.68 -36.62 13.00
C THR A 847 -25.41 -36.62 11.50
N TYR A 848 -24.31 -36.00 11.10
CA TYR A 848 -23.86 -35.88 9.71
C TYR A 848 -22.43 -36.38 9.56
N PHE A 849 -22.12 -36.84 8.35
CA PHE A 849 -20.80 -37.26 7.90
C PHE A 849 -20.37 -36.37 6.74
N TRP A 850 -19.11 -35.96 6.71
CA TRP A 850 -18.59 -35.13 5.64
C TRP A 850 -17.18 -35.55 5.22
N ARG A 851 -16.86 -35.29 3.96
CA ARG A 851 -15.55 -35.57 3.37
C ARG A 851 -15.20 -34.52 2.33
N VAL A 852 -13.91 -34.37 2.07
CA VAL A 852 -13.39 -33.38 1.11
C VAL A 852 -12.18 -33.95 0.36
N ARG A 853 -11.99 -33.55 -0.89
CA ARG A 853 -10.81 -33.90 -1.71
C ARG A 853 -10.25 -32.70 -2.44
N GLY A 854 -8.94 -32.71 -2.69
CA GLY A 854 -8.28 -31.73 -3.56
C GLY A 854 -8.53 -32.03 -5.04
N THR A 855 -8.54 -31.00 -5.86
CA THR A 855 -8.64 -31.06 -7.33
C THR A 855 -7.47 -30.34 -7.97
N SER A 856 -7.02 -30.82 -9.12
CA SER A 856 -5.90 -30.26 -9.88
C SER A 856 -6.11 -30.47 -11.39
N PRO A 857 -5.38 -29.79 -12.28
CA PRO A 857 -5.45 -30.02 -13.73
C PRO A 857 -5.16 -31.46 -14.15
N CYS A 858 -4.36 -32.20 -13.36
CA CYS A 858 -4.05 -33.60 -13.60
C CYS A 858 -5.03 -34.60 -12.96
N GLY A 859 -6.13 -34.12 -12.36
CA GLY A 859 -7.17 -34.94 -11.75
C GLY A 859 -7.40 -34.64 -10.27
N THR A 860 -8.18 -35.50 -9.62
CA THR A 860 -8.61 -35.35 -8.21
C THR A 860 -7.78 -36.20 -7.28
N ALA A 861 -7.47 -35.67 -6.09
CA ALA A 861 -6.91 -36.44 -5.00
C ALA A 861 -7.93 -37.44 -4.42
N PRO A 862 -7.49 -38.42 -3.61
CA PRO A 862 -8.39 -39.24 -2.82
C PRO A 862 -9.24 -38.39 -1.86
N PHE A 863 -10.44 -38.86 -1.54
CA PHE A 863 -11.24 -38.27 -0.46
C PHE A 863 -10.56 -38.42 0.89
N SER A 864 -10.78 -37.44 1.76
CA SER A 864 -10.52 -37.57 3.19
C SER A 864 -11.30 -38.75 3.78
N ALA A 865 -10.84 -39.24 4.93
CA ALA A 865 -11.68 -40.08 5.78
C ALA A 865 -12.98 -39.32 6.12
N ALA A 866 -14.09 -40.06 6.19
CA ALA A 866 -15.39 -39.51 6.58
C ALA A 866 -15.34 -39.03 8.03
N THR A 867 -15.60 -37.75 8.26
CA THR A 867 -15.64 -37.16 9.60
C THR A 867 -17.08 -36.95 10.02
N GLN A 868 -17.45 -37.34 11.25
CA GLN A 868 -18.80 -37.15 11.78
C GLN A 868 -18.90 -35.94 12.70
N PHE A 869 -20.08 -35.33 12.77
CA PHE A 869 -20.46 -34.32 13.75
C PHE A 869 -21.97 -34.35 13.99
N GLN A 870 -22.44 -33.71 15.05
CA GLN A 870 -23.87 -33.58 15.32
C GLN A 870 -24.26 -32.11 15.43
N THR A 871 -25.40 -31.73 14.87
CA THR A 871 -25.95 -30.38 15.05
C THR A 871 -26.53 -30.18 16.45
N GLY A 872 -26.42 -28.97 16.99
CA GLY A 872 -26.99 -28.57 18.29
C GLY A 872 -28.51 -28.40 18.28
N VAL A 873 -29.09 -28.16 19.46
CA VAL A 873 -30.49 -27.74 19.61
C VAL A 873 -30.52 -26.21 19.53
N SER A 874 -31.26 -25.68 18.56
CA SER A 874 -31.41 -24.24 18.35
C SER A 874 -32.58 -23.71 19.17
N VAL A 875 -32.36 -22.63 19.91
CA VAL A 875 -33.38 -21.91 20.69
C VAL A 875 -33.46 -20.49 20.14
N CYS A 876 -34.61 -20.09 19.63
CA CYS A 876 -34.81 -18.75 19.10
C CYS A 876 -35.55 -17.87 20.11
N GLN A 877 -35.06 -16.65 20.31
CA GLN A 877 -35.74 -15.61 21.06
C GLN A 877 -36.02 -14.42 20.16
N THR A 878 -37.26 -13.96 20.16
CA THR A 878 -37.67 -12.72 19.50
C THR A 878 -37.69 -11.58 20.51
N ILE A 879 -36.88 -10.57 20.28
CA ILE A 879 -36.75 -9.38 21.12
C ILE A 879 -37.39 -8.21 20.38
N ALA A 880 -38.56 -7.77 20.83
CA ALA A 880 -39.24 -6.61 20.26
C ALA A 880 -38.56 -5.31 20.71
N SER A 881 -38.40 -4.35 19.80
CA SER A 881 -37.92 -3.03 20.20
C SER A 881 -39.01 -2.27 20.96
N THR A 882 -38.63 -1.69 22.10
CA THR A 882 -39.48 -0.79 22.88
C THR A 882 -39.33 0.67 22.44
N GLN A 883 -38.39 0.95 21.54
CA GLN A 883 -38.09 2.29 21.04
C GLN A 883 -38.91 2.68 19.81
N VAL A 884 -40.16 2.20 19.71
CA VAL A 884 -41.07 2.44 18.60
C VAL A 884 -42.49 2.70 19.14
N PRO A 885 -43.32 3.52 18.48
CA PRO A 885 -43.09 4.14 17.18
C PRO A 885 -42.06 5.28 17.22
N ARG A 886 -41.28 5.44 16.15
CA ARG A 886 -40.39 6.58 15.93
C ARG A 886 -40.71 7.26 14.60
N ALA A 887 -40.64 8.58 14.57
CA ALA A 887 -40.80 9.35 13.35
C ALA A 887 -39.53 9.24 12.48
N ILE A 888 -39.72 9.04 11.17
CA ILE A 888 -38.70 9.25 10.14
C ILE A 888 -38.84 10.73 9.73
N PRO A 889 -37.88 11.59 10.10
CA PRO A 889 -38.01 13.04 9.95
C PRO A 889 -37.87 13.49 8.48
N ALA A 890 -38.69 14.46 8.08
CA ALA A 890 -38.50 15.24 6.85
C ALA A 890 -37.48 16.37 7.09
N GLY A 891 -36.67 16.75 6.08
CA GLY A 891 -35.76 17.89 6.13
C GLY A 891 -34.26 17.57 6.08
N ALA A 892 -33.43 18.28 6.86
CA ALA A 892 -31.96 18.21 6.78
C ALA A 892 -31.37 16.97 7.49
N VAL A 893 -32.01 16.49 8.57
CA VAL A 893 -31.68 15.23 9.23
C VAL A 893 -32.68 14.21 8.75
N ARG A 894 -32.21 13.15 8.08
CA ARG A 894 -33.06 12.17 7.39
C ARG A 894 -32.81 10.74 7.84
N THR A 895 -32.45 10.60 9.10
CA THR A 895 -32.05 9.33 9.67
C THR A 895 -32.75 9.11 11.00
N VAL A 896 -33.32 7.92 11.18
CA VAL A 896 -33.86 7.47 12.47
C VAL A 896 -33.22 6.15 12.85
N THR A 897 -32.91 6.00 14.13
CA THR A 897 -32.36 4.77 14.70
C THR A 897 -33.24 4.28 15.84
N SER A 898 -33.44 2.97 15.90
CA SER A 898 -34.10 2.24 16.98
C SER A 898 -33.20 1.09 17.42
N SER A 899 -33.11 0.83 18.71
CA SER A 899 -32.25 -0.26 19.23
C SER A 899 -32.98 -1.32 20.05
N VAL A 900 -32.33 -2.48 20.18
CA VAL A 900 -32.67 -3.58 21.10
C VAL A 900 -31.40 -4.00 21.86
N ILE A 901 -31.55 -4.32 23.15
CA ILE A 901 -30.46 -4.83 23.98
C ILE A 901 -30.57 -6.35 24.06
N VAL A 902 -29.47 -7.02 23.75
CA VAL A 902 -29.34 -8.48 23.83
C VAL A 902 -28.39 -8.81 24.98
N SER A 903 -28.75 -9.77 25.84
CA SER A 903 -27.97 -10.11 27.04
C SER A 903 -27.50 -11.57 27.11
N THR A 904 -27.42 -12.28 25.98
CA THR A 904 -26.94 -13.68 25.94
C THR A 904 -25.47 -13.78 25.55
N SER A 905 -24.78 -14.74 26.17
CA SER A 905 -23.42 -15.18 25.82
C SER A 905 -23.40 -16.43 24.93
N ASP A 906 -24.56 -16.96 24.55
CA ASP A 906 -24.66 -18.14 23.71
C ASP A 906 -24.21 -17.84 22.27
N VAL A 907 -23.76 -18.89 21.57
CA VAL A 907 -23.38 -18.78 20.16
C VAL A 907 -24.64 -18.56 19.31
N VAL A 908 -24.74 -17.41 18.67
CA VAL A 908 -25.81 -17.11 17.70
C VAL A 908 -25.58 -17.92 16.44
N SER A 909 -26.59 -18.68 16.05
CA SER A 909 -26.62 -19.54 14.87
C SER A 909 -27.43 -18.96 13.70
N ASP A 910 -28.35 -18.04 13.97
CA ASP A 910 -29.18 -17.39 12.95
C ASP A 910 -29.71 -16.03 13.45
N ILE A 911 -29.89 -15.08 12.53
CA ILE A 911 -30.43 -13.74 12.80
C ILE A 911 -31.58 -13.48 11.84
N LYS A 912 -32.72 -13.02 12.36
CA LYS A 912 -33.88 -12.64 11.56
C LYS A 912 -34.48 -11.33 12.06
N ILE A 913 -35.10 -10.59 11.15
CA ILE A 913 -35.94 -9.45 11.49
C ILE A 913 -37.40 -9.85 11.35
N ARG A 914 -38.17 -9.66 12.41
CA ARG A 914 -39.60 -9.96 12.49
C ARG A 914 -40.40 -8.69 12.72
N ASN A 915 -41.68 -8.72 12.35
CA ASN A 915 -42.65 -7.67 12.67
C ASN A 915 -42.20 -6.25 12.27
N LEU A 916 -41.40 -6.11 11.21
CA LEU A 916 -40.98 -4.80 10.73
C LEU A 916 -42.18 -4.14 10.05
N SER A 917 -42.59 -2.99 10.59
CA SER A 917 -43.64 -2.14 10.01
C SER A 917 -43.16 -0.71 9.97
N ILE A 918 -43.10 -0.15 8.76
CA ILE A 918 -42.76 1.25 8.49
C ILE A 918 -43.88 1.84 7.64
N THR A 919 -44.38 3.02 8.03
CA THR A 919 -45.24 3.81 7.15
C THR A 919 -44.44 4.90 6.45
N HIS A 920 -44.50 4.95 5.13
CA HIS A 920 -43.78 5.92 4.29
C HIS A 920 -44.50 6.10 2.95
N PRO A 921 -44.60 7.33 2.39
CA PRO A 921 -45.28 7.56 1.12
C PRO A 921 -44.61 6.89 -0.08
N ASP A 922 -43.28 6.76 -0.09
CA ASP A 922 -42.54 6.01 -1.12
C ASP A 922 -41.34 5.28 -0.52
N VAL A 923 -41.35 3.95 -0.53
CA VAL A 923 -40.28 3.13 0.07
C VAL A 923 -38.99 3.09 -0.76
N SER A 924 -39.01 3.55 -2.02
CA SER A 924 -37.80 3.69 -2.84
C SER A 924 -36.88 4.82 -2.38
N GLU A 925 -37.33 5.59 -1.40
CA GLU A 925 -36.55 6.65 -0.77
C GLU A 925 -35.78 6.12 0.45
N LEU A 926 -36.10 4.90 0.92
CA LEU A 926 -35.58 4.36 2.16
C LEU A 926 -34.39 3.41 1.97
N LYS A 927 -33.44 3.51 2.89
CA LYS A 927 -32.36 2.54 3.12
C LYS A 927 -32.37 2.08 4.57
N LEU A 928 -32.52 0.77 4.76
CA LEU A 928 -32.58 0.11 6.07
C LEU A 928 -31.27 -0.63 6.32
N THR A 929 -30.65 -0.36 7.47
CA THR A 929 -29.38 -0.96 7.88
C THR A 929 -29.49 -1.51 9.29
N LEU A 930 -29.10 -2.78 9.48
CA LEU A 930 -28.96 -3.38 10.81
C LEU A 930 -27.49 -3.38 11.21
N THR A 931 -27.19 -2.88 12.40
CA THR A 931 -25.85 -2.80 12.98
C THR A 931 -25.78 -3.63 14.26
N ASN A 932 -24.77 -4.48 14.39
CA ASN A 932 -24.53 -5.27 15.60
C ASN A 932 -23.77 -4.44 16.67
N PRO A 933 -23.64 -4.92 17.93
CA PRO A 933 -22.97 -4.18 19.01
C PRO A 933 -21.50 -3.84 18.74
N GLN A 934 -20.87 -4.50 17.76
CA GLN A 934 -19.49 -4.30 17.35
C GLN A 934 -19.34 -3.25 16.25
N GLY A 935 -20.45 -2.64 15.79
CA GLY A 935 -20.45 -1.59 14.77
C GLY A 935 -20.48 -2.11 13.32
N ARG A 936 -20.56 -3.43 13.12
CA ARG A 936 -20.70 -4.01 11.77
C ARG A 936 -22.14 -3.89 11.30
N SER A 937 -22.32 -3.56 10.03
CA SER A 937 -23.63 -3.22 9.46
C SER A 937 -23.94 -4.02 8.20
N VAL A 938 -25.21 -4.38 8.03
CA VAL A 938 -25.75 -5.04 6.82
C VAL A 938 -26.97 -4.26 6.34
N VAL A 939 -27.04 -4.03 5.03
CA VAL A 939 -28.18 -3.38 4.38
C VAL A 939 -29.29 -4.41 4.15
N LEU A 940 -30.48 -4.16 4.71
CA LEU A 940 -31.64 -5.05 4.56
C LEU A 940 -32.42 -4.74 3.28
N LEU A 941 -32.59 -3.45 3.00
CA LEU A 941 -33.35 -2.90 1.87
C LEU A 941 -32.72 -1.55 1.49
N ALA A 942 -32.61 -1.23 0.20
CA ALA A 942 -32.18 0.09 -0.26
C ALA A 942 -32.86 0.45 -1.58
N ASN A 943 -33.53 1.60 -1.60
CA ASN A 943 -34.09 2.24 -2.79
C ASN A 943 -34.93 1.31 -3.70
N ALA A 944 -35.78 0.48 -3.09
CA ALA A 944 -36.56 -0.53 -3.81
C ALA A 944 -38.02 -0.08 -3.98
N CYS A 945 -38.68 -0.59 -5.02
CA CYS A 945 -40.12 -0.42 -5.27
C CYS A 945 -40.62 1.04 -5.39
N PRO A 946 -40.19 1.78 -6.44
CA PRO A 946 -40.64 3.15 -6.68
C PRO A 946 -42.16 3.31 -6.70
N GLY A 947 -42.66 4.34 -6.04
CA GLY A 947 -44.09 4.66 -5.97
C GLY A 947 -44.91 3.71 -5.10
N THR A 948 -44.29 2.85 -4.28
CA THR A 948 -45.00 1.99 -3.33
C THR A 948 -44.91 2.53 -1.92
N ALA A 949 -46.04 2.59 -1.23
CA ALA A 949 -46.11 3.03 0.16
C ALA A 949 -45.91 1.85 1.12
N ASP A 950 -45.31 2.16 2.27
CA ASP A 950 -45.17 1.31 3.45
C ASP A 950 -44.33 0.02 3.27
N VAL A 951 -43.67 -0.38 4.36
CA VAL A 951 -42.95 -1.66 4.46
C VAL A 951 -43.58 -2.47 5.57
N THR A 952 -44.02 -3.69 5.27
CA THR A 952 -44.40 -4.70 6.26
C THR A 952 -43.79 -6.03 5.84
N LEU A 953 -42.62 -6.37 6.40
CA LEU A 953 -41.82 -7.54 6.00
C LEU A 953 -41.14 -8.22 7.19
N GLY A 954 -40.68 -9.45 6.97
CA GLY A 954 -39.60 -10.07 7.72
C GLY A 954 -38.36 -10.25 6.84
N PHE A 955 -37.17 -10.28 7.46
CA PHE A 955 -35.93 -10.62 6.75
C PHE A 955 -35.30 -11.88 7.33
N ASP A 956 -34.97 -12.83 6.44
CA ASP A 956 -34.32 -14.10 6.76
C ASP A 956 -33.43 -14.50 5.56
N ASP A 957 -32.15 -14.78 5.79
CA ASP A 957 -31.21 -15.25 4.76
C ASP A 957 -31.67 -16.55 4.09
N ALA A 958 -32.45 -17.36 4.80
CA ALA A 958 -33.01 -18.63 4.31
C ALA A 958 -34.31 -18.48 3.52
N ALA A 959 -34.90 -17.28 3.44
CA ALA A 959 -36.14 -17.09 2.72
C ALA A 959 -35.98 -17.48 1.23
N PRO A 960 -36.94 -18.20 0.61
CA PRO A 960 -36.87 -18.54 -0.81
C PRO A 960 -37.17 -17.34 -1.72
N ALA A 961 -37.97 -16.39 -1.24
CA ALA A 961 -38.38 -15.20 -1.96
C ALA A 961 -37.33 -14.08 -1.85
N ALA A 962 -36.99 -13.46 -2.98
CA ALA A 962 -36.28 -12.18 -3.00
C ALA A 962 -37.26 -11.02 -2.74
N ILE A 963 -36.72 -9.84 -2.42
CA ILE A 963 -37.50 -8.61 -2.32
C ILE A 963 -38.25 -8.38 -3.65
N SER A 964 -39.58 -8.28 -3.59
CA SER A 964 -40.45 -8.03 -4.73
C SER A 964 -41.58 -7.10 -4.33
N CYS A 965 -41.98 -6.22 -5.23
CA CYS A 965 -42.96 -5.18 -4.96
C CYS A 965 -44.39 -5.71 -5.11
N PRO A 966 -45.36 -5.28 -4.28
CA PRO A 966 -45.25 -4.28 -3.20
C PRO A 966 -44.66 -4.85 -1.89
N LEU A 967 -44.15 -3.98 -1.00
CA LEU A 967 -43.42 -4.37 0.22
C LEU A 967 -44.29 -4.45 1.49
N ASN A 968 -45.60 -4.29 1.39
CA ASN A 968 -46.54 -4.31 2.51
C ASN A 968 -47.28 -5.66 2.67
N THR A 969 -46.62 -6.76 2.32
CA THR A 969 -47.25 -8.10 2.22
C THR A 969 -47.23 -8.90 3.52
N GLY A 970 -46.40 -8.53 4.48
CA GLY A 970 -46.10 -9.34 5.67
C GLY A 970 -45.20 -10.55 5.39
N ALA A 971 -44.71 -10.71 4.16
CA ALA A 971 -43.86 -11.83 3.78
C ALA A 971 -42.47 -11.75 4.43
N THR A 972 -41.83 -12.91 4.61
CA THR A 972 -40.40 -12.98 4.94
C THR A 972 -39.59 -13.15 3.65
N VAL A 973 -38.63 -12.26 3.40
CA VAL A 973 -37.82 -12.21 2.17
C VAL A 973 -36.32 -12.17 2.47
N ARG A 974 -35.49 -12.48 1.47
CA ARG A 974 -34.02 -12.35 1.60
C ARG A 974 -33.59 -10.87 1.59
N PRO A 975 -32.74 -10.43 2.52
CA PRO A 975 -32.19 -9.07 2.55
C PRO A 975 -31.18 -8.83 1.41
N VAL A 976 -30.86 -7.55 1.14
CA VAL A 976 -29.85 -7.14 0.14
C VAL A 976 -28.44 -7.63 0.51
N GLY A 977 -28.04 -7.42 1.76
CA GLY A 977 -26.83 -8.01 2.35
C GLY A 977 -27.18 -9.16 3.29
N ARG A 978 -26.27 -10.13 3.45
CA ARG A 978 -26.53 -11.35 4.24
C ARG A 978 -26.48 -11.04 5.72
N LEU A 979 -27.53 -11.36 6.47
CA LEU A 979 -27.57 -11.20 7.93
C LEU A 979 -26.46 -12.00 8.62
N ALA A 980 -26.09 -13.15 8.06
CA ALA A 980 -24.99 -13.98 8.56
C ALA A 980 -23.61 -13.27 8.54
N ASP A 981 -23.42 -12.21 7.75
CA ASP A 981 -22.17 -11.44 7.75
C ASP A 981 -21.96 -10.68 9.07
N LEU A 982 -23.01 -10.48 9.87
CA LEU A 982 -22.94 -9.90 11.21
C LEU A 982 -22.39 -10.88 12.26
N LEU A 983 -22.13 -12.15 11.90
CA LEU A 983 -21.74 -13.22 12.82
C LEU A 983 -20.23 -13.58 12.82
N ASN A 984 -19.37 -12.89 12.05
CA ASN A 984 -17.97 -13.31 11.86
C ASN A 984 -16.94 -12.22 12.21
N ASP A 985 -16.32 -12.32 13.40
CA ASP A 985 -15.04 -11.68 13.76
C ASP A 985 -14.26 -12.54 14.79
N PRO A 986 -12.99 -12.93 14.53
CA PRO A 986 -12.09 -13.56 15.52
C PRO A 986 -11.71 -12.68 16.72
N ALA A 987 -11.94 -11.37 16.68
CA ALA A 987 -11.52 -10.41 17.71
C ALA A 987 -12.59 -10.06 18.76
N ALA A 988 -13.82 -10.58 18.67
CA ALA A 988 -14.88 -10.27 19.64
C ALA A 988 -15.97 -11.37 19.69
N THR A 989 -15.90 -12.27 20.67
CA THR A 989 -16.87 -13.37 20.85
C THR A 989 -18.15 -12.98 21.61
N ASN A 990 -18.41 -11.68 21.86
CA ASN A 990 -19.54 -11.26 22.67
C ASN A 990 -20.62 -10.55 21.85
N ILE A 991 -21.68 -11.27 21.46
CA ILE A 991 -22.89 -10.77 20.76
C ILE A 991 -23.90 -10.07 21.69
N SER A 992 -23.60 -10.04 23.00
CA SER A 992 -24.32 -9.24 23.99
C SER A 992 -24.06 -7.75 23.75
N GLY A 993 -25.11 -6.93 23.81
CA GLY A 993 -25.03 -5.49 23.63
C GLY A 993 -26.16 -4.92 22.78
N GLU A 994 -25.96 -3.69 22.32
CA GLU A 994 -26.97 -2.91 21.59
C GLU A 994 -26.95 -3.20 20.09
N TRP A 995 -28.07 -3.70 19.55
CA TRP A 995 -28.30 -3.84 18.12
C TRP A 995 -29.14 -2.66 17.61
N LYS A 996 -28.75 -2.06 16.48
CA LYS A 996 -29.35 -0.82 15.95
C LYS A 996 -29.95 -1.06 14.56
N LEU A 997 -31.24 -0.79 14.40
CA LEU A 997 -31.87 -0.62 13.09
C LEU A 997 -31.87 0.87 12.73
N THR A 998 -31.21 1.22 11.64
CA THR A 998 -31.11 2.59 11.13
C THR A 998 -31.84 2.69 9.80
N ILE A 999 -32.68 3.71 9.66
CA ILE A 999 -33.44 4.03 8.45
C ILE A 999 -32.97 5.39 7.97
N GLU A 1000 -32.51 5.46 6.74
CA GLU A 1000 -32.14 6.68 6.03
C GLU A 1000 -33.18 6.95 4.93
N ASP A 1001 -33.67 8.18 4.88
CA ASP A 1001 -34.60 8.66 3.86
C ASP A 1001 -33.87 9.64 2.93
N ASN A 1002 -33.83 9.32 1.64
CA ASN A 1002 -33.11 10.11 0.66
C ASN A 1002 -33.92 11.32 0.13
N ASN A 1003 -35.22 11.42 0.44
CA ASN A 1003 -36.07 12.54 0.04
C ASN A 1003 -36.30 13.52 1.21
N PRO A 1004 -35.89 14.80 1.11
CA PRO A 1004 -36.13 15.78 2.18
C PRO A 1004 -37.58 16.23 2.34
N SER A 1005 -38.44 15.94 1.36
CA SER A 1005 -39.75 16.61 1.20
C SER A 1005 -40.89 15.87 1.91
N ASN A 1006 -40.64 14.64 2.35
CA ASN A 1006 -41.59 13.78 3.02
C ASN A 1006 -40.89 13.03 4.16
N GLY A 1007 -41.66 12.25 4.91
CA GLY A 1007 -41.14 11.44 5.99
C GLY A 1007 -42.16 10.36 6.34
N GLY A 1008 -41.93 9.66 7.44
CA GLY A 1008 -42.74 8.51 7.81
C GLY A 1008 -42.62 8.11 9.27
N SER A 1009 -42.87 6.83 9.57
CA SER A 1009 -42.71 6.31 10.92
C SER A 1009 -42.33 4.83 10.93
N LEU A 1010 -41.30 4.50 11.70
CA LEU A 1010 -41.01 3.14 12.12
C LEU A 1010 -41.98 2.78 13.24
N ARG A 1011 -42.92 1.87 12.98
CA ARG A 1011 -43.99 1.49 13.91
C ARG A 1011 -43.61 0.31 14.80
N SER A 1012 -42.97 -0.69 14.24
CA SER A 1012 -42.53 -1.89 14.96
C SER A 1012 -41.35 -2.56 14.26
N TRP A 1013 -40.53 -3.27 15.03
CA TRP A 1013 -39.63 -4.32 14.55
C TRP A 1013 -39.18 -5.18 15.73
N SER A 1014 -38.73 -6.39 15.43
CA SER A 1014 -38.17 -7.31 16.41
C SER A 1014 -36.94 -8.01 15.84
N LEU A 1015 -35.94 -8.22 16.69
CA LEU A 1015 -34.76 -9.01 16.38
C LEU A 1015 -35.00 -10.42 16.89
N GLU A 1016 -35.05 -11.40 16.00
CA GLU A 1016 -35.08 -12.81 16.36
C GLU A 1016 -33.65 -13.38 16.26
N LEU A 1017 -33.12 -13.84 17.39
CA LEU A 1017 -31.82 -14.48 17.49
C LEU A 1017 -32.02 -15.95 17.84
N CYS A 1018 -31.49 -16.83 17.00
CA CYS A 1018 -31.44 -18.26 17.30
C CYS A 1018 -30.07 -18.61 17.84
N THR A 1019 -29.99 -18.97 19.12
CA THR A 1019 -28.74 -19.41 19.76
C THR A 1019 -28.68 -20.93 19.86
N LEU A 1020 -27.48 -21.46 20.05
CA LEU A 1020 -27.28 -22.88 20.39
C LEU A 1020 -27.21 -23.01 21.90
N GLY A 1021 -28.21 -23.66 22.49
CA GLY A 1021 -28.20 -23.93 23.91
C GLY A 1021 -27.06 -24.89 24.28
N THR A 1022 -26.34 -24.59 25.35
CA THR A 1022 -25.34 -25.49 25.94
C THR A 1022 -25.95 -26.25 27.11
N VAL A 1023 -25.63 -27.54 27.24
CA VAL A 1023 -25.90 -28.27 28.50
C VAL A 1023 -24.96 -27.70 29.58
N PRO A 1024 -25.41 -27.63 30.84
CA PRO A 1024 -24.62 -27.03 31.91
C PRO A 1024 -23.30 -27.78 32.11
N PRO A 1025 -22.25 -27.14 32.64
CA PRO A 1025 -21.06 -27.84 33.08
C PRO A 1025 -21.41 -28.92 34.10
N ALA A 1026 -20.69 -30.04 34.07
CA ALA A 1026 -20.81 -31.04 35.11
C ALA A 1026 -20.42 -30.43 36.47
N PRO A 1027 -21.13 -30.74 37.56
CA PRO A 1027 -20.63 -30.40 38.89
C PRO A 1027 -19.29 -31.12 39.11
N PHE A 1028 -18.50 -30.64 40.05
CA PHE A 1028 -17.17 -31.20 40.35
C PHE A 1028 -16.94 -31.30 41.85
N SER A 1029 -15.82 -31.90 42.25
CA SER A 1029 -15.45 -32.09 43.65
C SER A 1029 -16.55 -32.78 44.46
N LEU A 1030 -17.19 -33.80 43.88
CA LEU A 1030 -18.18 -34.58 44.63
C LEU A 1030 -17.47 -35.25 45.80
N GLN A 1031 -17.99 -35.01 47.00
CA GLN A 1031 -17.52 -35.58 48.25
C GLN A 1031 -18.69 -36.17 49.02
N THR A 1032 -18.41 -37.24 49.73
CA THR A 1032 -19.37 -37.91 50.62
C THR A 1032 -18.78 -37.96 52.01
N LEU A 1033 -19.48 -37.40 52.99
CA LEU A 1033 -19.08 -37.42 54.39
C LEU A 1033 -20.06 -38.26 55.21
N TYR A 1034 -19.55 -39.13 56.07
CA TYR A 1034 -20.39 -39.81 57.06
C TYR A 1034 -20.54 -38.91 58.28
N ASN A 1035 -21.78 -38.53 58.58
CA ASN A 1035 -22.07 -37.59 59.65
C ASN A 1035 -22.35 -38.32 60.97
N THR A 1036 -23.30 -39.26 60.99
CA THR A 1036 -23.71 -40.00 62.22
C THR A 1036 -24.27 -41.39 61.92
N TYR A 1037 -24.17 -42.31 62.90
CA TYR A 1037 -24.76 -43.65 62.87
C TYR A 1037 -25.90 -43.74 63.90
N SER A 1038 -27.08 -44.22 63.48
CA SER A 1038 -28.18 -44.54 64.39
C SER A 1038 -29.01 -45.72 63.87
N ASN A 1039 -29.33 -46.69 64.74
CA ASN A 1039 -30.25 -47.81 64.46
C ASN A 1039 -30.09 -48.45 63.06
N GLY A 1040 -28.89 -48.93 62.72
CA GLY A 1040 -28.67 -49.68 61.46
C GLY A 1040 -28.71 -48.83 60.18
N THR A 1041 -28.81 -47.51 60.31
CA THR A 1041 -28.73 -46.53 59.20
C THR A 1041 -27.61 -45.52 59.45
N GLY A 1042 -26.96 -45.09 58.37
CA GLY A 1042 -25.95 -44.05 58.35
C GLY A 1042 -26.43 -42.86 57.52
N LYS A 1043 -26.15 -41.65 58.00
CA LYS A 1043 -26.37 -40.41 57.25
C LYS A 1043 -25.14 -40.09 56.42
N VAL A 1044 -25.33 -39.93 55.10
CA VAL A 1044 -24.26 -39.53 54.17
C VAL A 1044 -24.59 -38.16 53.62
N ASP A 1045 -23.74 -37.19 53.94
CA ASP A 1045 -23.78 -35.87 53.32
C ASP A 1045 -23.10 -35.94 51.96
N VAL A 1046 -23.85 -35.69 50.89
CA VAL A 1046 -23.36 -35.64 49.51
C VAL A 1046 -23.20 -34.18 49.13
N LEU A 1047 -21.96 -33.72 48.98
CA LEU A 1047 -21.63 -32.33 48.66
C LEU A 1047 -20.92 -32.27 47.32
N TRP A 1048 -21.29 -31.32 46.48
CA TRP A 1048 -20.58 -31.01 45.24
C TRP A 1048 -20.28 -29.52 45.14
N ALA A 1049 -19.35 -29.18 44.27
CA ALA A 1049 -19.09 -27.82 43.85
C ALA A 1049 -19.62 -27.61 42.43
N VAL A 1050 -19.92 -26.36 42.12
CA VAL A 1050 -20.43 -25.92 40.81
C VAL A 1050 -19.61 -24.72 40.36
N ASP A 1051 -19.51 -24.55 39.04
CA ASP A 1051 -18.93 -23.33 38.48
C ASP A 1051 -19.89 -22.17 38.77
N GLY A 1052 -19.36 -21.03 39.25
CA GLY A 1052 -20.13 -19.82 39.51
C GLY A 1052 -20.80 -19.23 38.26
N SER A 1053 -20.47 -19.73 37.07
CA SER A 1053 -21.07 -19.39 35.78
C SER A 1053 -22.08 -20.43 35.24
N SER A 1054 -22.45 -21.45 36.01
CA SER A 1054 -23.33 -22.54 35.57
C SER A 1054 -24.75 -22.07 35.23
N ASN A 1055 -25.25 -22.45 34.04
CA ASN A 1055 -26.64 -22.24 33.61
C ASN A 1055 -27.58 -23.39 34.02
N ALA A 1056 -27.21 -24.17 35.04
CA ALA A 1056 -28.01 -25.30 35.54
C ALA A 1056 -29.27 -24.80 36.26
N THR A 1057 -30.41 -25.43 36.00
CA THR A 1057 -31.66 -25.18 36.74
C THR A 1057 -31.82 -26.17 37.90
N SER A 1058 -31.23 -27.36 37.80
CA SER A 1058 -31.26 -28.40 38.85
C SER A 1058 -30.08 -29.37 38.76
N TYR A 1059 -29.88 -30.17 39.79
CA TYR A 1059 -28.90 -31.25 39.87
C TYR A 1059 -29.59 -32.59 40.11
N GLU A 1060 -29.24 -33.61 39.34
CA GLU A 1060 -29.70 -34.98 39.57
C GLU A 1060 -28.66 -35.76 40.35
N VAL A 1061 -29.03 -36.24 41.54
CA VAL A 1061 -28.18 -37.06 42.41
C VAL A 1061 -28.53 -38.52 42.18
N GLU A 1062 -27.54 -39.32 41.81
CA GLU A 1062 -27.69 -40.76 41.63
C GLU A 1062 -26.81 -41.53 42.60
N ARG A 1063 -27.30 -42.71 42.99
CA ARG A 1063 -26.64 -43.63 43.91
C ARG A 1063 -26.62 -45.06 43.36
N SER A 1064 -25.51 -45.76 43.58
CA SER A 1064 -25.38 -47.21 43.39
C SER A 1064 -24.90 -47.88 44.67
N PHE A 1065 -25.21 -49.17 44.85
CA PHE A 1065 -24.87 -49.96 46.04
C PHE A 1065 -23.92 -51.12 45.68
N GLN A 1066 -22.93 -51.37 46.55
CA GLN A 1066 -21.83 -52.37 46.45
C GLN A 1066 -20.83 -52.16 45.30
N ASN A 1067 -21.28 -51.71 44.12
CA ASN A 1067 -20.46 -51.39 42.96
C ASN A 1067 -20.92 -50.08 42.29
N ASN A 1068 -20.21 -49.64 41.25
CA ASN A 1068 -20.49 -48.41 40.51
C ASN A 1068 -21.13 -48.68 39.12
N THR A 1069 -21.91 -49.75 38.96
CA THR A 1069 -22.52 -50.05 37.65
C THR A 1069 -24.02 -49.75 37.59
N ASN A 1070 -24.74 -49.83 38.72
CA ASN A 1070 -26.20 -49.72 38.76
C ASN A 1070 -26.69 -48.47 39.50
N PHE A 1071 -26.39 -47.29 38.93
CA PHE A 1071 -26.85 -46.02 39.49
C PHE A 1071 -28.36 -45.79 39.27
N GLN A 1072 -29.05 -45.35 40.33
CA GLN A 1072 -30.42 -44.88 40.28
C GLN A 1072 -30.53 -43.46 40.82
N ARG A 1073 -31.38 -42.64 40.20
CA ARG A 1073 -31.65 -41.28 40.66
C ARG A 1073 -32.42 -41.30 41.98
N ILE A 1074 -31.82 -40.72 43.01
CA ILE A 1074 -32.40 -40.64 44.36
C ILE A 1074 -32.95 -39.25 44.68
N ALA A 1075 -32.48 -38.20 44.01
CA ALA A 1075 -32.97 -36.84 44.21
C ALA A 1075 -32.77 -35.93 42.99
N THR A 1076 -33.56 -34.87 42.93
CA THR A 1076 -33.35 -33.71 42.06
C THR A 1076 -33.32 -32.46 42.94
N VAL A 1077 -32.18 -31.76 42.97
CA VAL A 1077 -31.94 -30.59 43.82
C VAL A 1077 -31.98 -29.33 42.96
N PRO A 1078 -32.87 -28.34 43.24
CA PRO A 1078 -32.88 -27.08 42.50
C PRO A 1078 -31.57 -26.29 42.66
N ALA A 1079 -31.09 -25.65 41.59
CA ALA A 1079 -29.98 -24.70 41.70
C ALA A 1079 -30.41 -23.45 42.52
N PRO A 1080 -29.55 -22.87 43.37
CA PRO A 1080 -28.10 -23.11 43.50
C PRO A 1080 -27.72 -24.17 44.57
N GLY A 1081 -28.63 -25.03 45.02
CA GLY A 1081 -28.31 -26.00 46.08
C GLY A 1081 -27.25 -27.03 45.67
N THR A 1082 -26.16 -27.17 46.44
CA THR A 1082 -25.03 -28.08 46.14
C THR A 1082 -24.80 -29.17 47.19
N TYR A 1083 -25.87 -29.52 47.91
CA TYR A 1083 -25.85 -30.42 49.05
C TYR A 1083 -27.10 -31.30 49.04
N TYR A 1084 -26.93 -32.58 49.39
CA TYR A 1084 -28.02 -33.52 49.63
C TYR A 1084 -27.65 -34.50 50.75
N GLU A 1085 -28.53 -34.68 51.74
CA GLU A 1085 -28.38 -35.71 52.79
C GLU A 1085 -29.07 -36.99 52.34
N ASP A 1086 -28.33 -38.09 52.22
CA ASP A 1086 -28.87 -39.41 51.93
C ASP A 1086 -28.86 -40.32 53.16
N GLN A 1087 -29.89 -41.18 53.26
CA GLN A 1087 -30.05 -42.17 54.31
C GLN A 1087 -29.74 -43.56 53.76
N VAL A 1088 -28.71 -44.22 54.30
CA VAL A 1088 -28.21 -45.50 53.80
C VAL A 1088 -28.12 -46.57 54.90
N ALA A 1089 -28.23 -47.84 54.54
CA ALA A 1089 -28.06 -48.95 55.50
C ALA A 1089 -26.57 -49.20 55.82
N VAL A 1090 -26.27 -49.62 57.06
CA VAL A 1090 -24.92 -50.03 57.47
C VAL A 1090 -24.52 -51.37 56.83
N ASN A 1091 -23.24 -51.56 56.54
CA ASN A 1091 -22.66 -52.73 55.84
C ASN A 1091 -22.75 -52.76 54.30
N GLY A 1092 -22.32 -51.70 53.64
CA GLY A 1092 -22.03 -51.73 52.21
C GLY A 1092 -21.37 -50.46 51.71
N ARG A 1093 -20.88 -50.48 50.47
CA ARG A 1093 -20.29 -49.32 49.81
C ARG A 1093 -21.34 -48.63 48.95
N TYR A 1094 -21.52 -47.34 49.12
CA TYR A 1094 -22.40 -46.53 48.28
C TYR A 1094 -21.57 -45.65 47.39
N PHE A 1095 -21.93 -45.58 46.12
CA PHE A 1095 -21.31 -44.73 45.11
C PHE A 1095 -22.33 -43.67 44.71
N TYR A 1096 -21.89 -42.43 44.60
CA TYR A 1096 -22.69 -41.29 44.21
C TYR A 1096 -22.08 -40.63 43.00
N ARG A 1097 -22.96 -40.10 42.16
CA ARG A 1097 -22.59 -39.21 41.07
C ARG A 1097 -23.70 -38.18 40.89
N VAL A 1098 -23.33 -36.96 40.53
CA VAL A 1098 -24.28 -35.85 40.35
C VAL A 1098 -24.08 -35.27 38.97
N ARG A 1099 -25.16 -34.87 38.29
CA ARG A 1099 -25.07 -34.10 37.04
C ARG A 1099 -25.96 -32.88 37.09
N SER A 1100 -25.55 -31.84 36.38
CA SER A 1100 -26.30 -30.61 36.19
C SER A 1100 -27.34 -30.83 35.08
N VAL A 1101 -28.51 -30.19 35.21
CA VAL A 1101 -29.57 -30.23 34.21
C VAL A 1101 -30.13 -28.83 33.99
N ASN A 1102 -30.37 -28.48 32.72
CA ASN A 1102 -31.17 -27.32 32.33
C ASN A 1102 -32.22 -27.73 31.28
N ALA A 1103 -32.95 -26.76 30.71
CA ALA A 1103 -33.95 -27.00 29.67
C ALA A 1103 -33.38 -27.62 28.36
N ILE A 1104 -32.07 -27.51 28.13
CA ILE A 1104 -31.38 -28.04 26.94
C ILE A 1104 -31.00 -29.51 27.14
N GLY A 1105 -30.60 -29.90 28.35
CA GLY A 1105 -30.25 -31.29 28.66
C GLY A 1105 -29.39 -31.44 29.91
N ALA A 1106 -28.93 -32.67 30.14
CA ALA A 1106 -28.09 -33.02 31.27
C ALA A 1106 -26.61 -32.99 30.90
N SER A 1107 -25.76 -32.54 31.83
CA SER A 1107 -24.32 -32.61 31.73
C SER A 1107 -23.81 -34.06 31.84
N SER A 1108 -22.52 -34.26 31.61
CA SER A 1108 -21.82 -35.42 32.17
C SER A 1108 -21.94 -35.44 33.70
N TYR A 1109 -21.75 -36.60 34.32
CA TYR A 1109 -21.72 -36.69 35.78
C TYR A 1109 -20.39 -36.16 36.35
N THR A 1110 -20.40 -35.79 37.63
CA THR A 1110 -19.22 -35.55 38.47
C THR A 1110 -18.26 -36.75 38.46
N ASN A 1111 -17.09 -36.58 39.09
CA ASN A 1111 -16.39 -37.74 39.65
C ASN A 1111 -17.32 -38.58 40.52
N GLU A 1112 -17.11 -39.89 40.54
CA GLU A 1112 -17.82 -40.75 41.48
C GLU A 1112 -17.22 -40.58 42.88
N ALA A 1113 -18.05 -40.24 43.85
CA ALA A 1113 -17.68 -40.30 45.26
C ALA A 1113 -18.22 -41.59 45.84
N ASN A 1114 -17.46 -42.27 46.67
CA ASN A 1114 -17.96 -43.45 47.34
C ASN A 1114 -17.63 -43.43 48.81
N VAL A 1115 -18.51 -44.08 49.55
CA VAL A 1115 -18.40 -44.11 50.99
C VAL A 1115 -18.66 -45.54 51.45
N LEU A 1116 -17.65 -46.12 52.10
CA LEU A 1116 -17.75 -47.46 52.65
C LEU A 1116 -18.48 -47.37 54.00
N GLY A 1117 -19.72 -47.83 54.05
CA GLY A 1117 -20.50 -47.96 55.28
C GLY A 1117 -20.05 -49.12 56.17
N ASN A 1118 -18.72 -49.31 56.30
CA ASN A 1118 -18.03 -50.30 57.13
C ASN A 1118 -16.73 -49.71 57.69
N LYS A 1119 -16.64 -49.55 59.01
CA LYS A 1119 -15.33 -49.60 59.71
C LYS A 1119 -15.23 -50.92 60.43
N SER A 1120 -14.52 -51.88 59.82
CA SER A 1120 -14.00 -53.04 60.56
C SER A 1120 -12.70 -52.62 61.24
N THR A 1121 -12.72 -52.61 62.56
CA THR A 1121 -11.66 -52.28 63.51
C THR A 1121 -10.48 -53.28 63.52
N THR A 1122 -10.21 -53.94 62.39
CA THR A 1122 -9.35 -55.14 62.33
C THR A 1122 -7.95 -54.88 61.78
N GLN A 1123 -7.71 -53.80 61.02
CA GLN A 1123 -6.37 -53.45 60.48
C GLN A 1123 -5.51 -52.55 61.40
N LEU A 1124 -5.99 -52.18 62.59
CA LEU A 1124 -5.23 -51.45 63.63
C LEU A 1124 -5.05 -52.26 64.93
N LYS A 1125 -5.39 -53.56 64.94
CA LYS A 1125 -5.13 -54.48 66.07
C LYS A 1125 -3.65 -54.87 66.11
N GLY A 1126 -3.13 -55.17 67.30
CA GLY A 1126 -1.72 -55.53 67.54
C GLY A 1126 -0.88 -54.43 68.21
N ILE A 1127 -1.50 -53.29 68.55
CA ILE A 1127 -0.88 -52.23 69.33
C ILE A 1127 -1.17 -52.43 70.81
N GLN A 1128 -0.13 -52.49 71.62
CA GLN A 1128 -0.24 -52.60 73.08
C GLN A 1128 0.67 -51.58 73.74
N VAL A 1129 0.18 -50.96 74.80
CA VAL A 1129 0.99 -50.04 75.62
C VAL A 1129 0.93 -50.47 77.08
N TYR A 1130 2.09 -50.77 77.67
CA TYR A 1130 2.18 -51.29 79.04
C TYR A 1130 3.50 -50.90 79.74
N PRO A 1131 3.56 -50.87 81.08
CA PRO A 1131 2.40 -50.84 81.97
C PRO A 1131 1.59 -49.56 81.76
N ASN A 1132 0.27 -49.62 81.93
CA ASN A 1132 -0.62 -48.46 81.81
C ASN A 1132 -1.83 -48.67 82.73
N PRO A 1133 -1.84 -48.08 83.95
CA PRO A 1133 -1.04 -46.91 84.36
C PRO A 1133 0.46 -47.17 84.55
N SER A 1134 1.30 -46.12 84.38
CA SER A 1134 2.76 -46.17 84.59
C SER A 1134 3.25 -44.93 85.35
N THR A 1135 4.38 -45.03 86.05
CA THR A 1135 5.06 -43.90 86.72
C THR A 1135 5.76 -42.96 85.73
N GLY A 1136 5.82 -43.30 84.45
CA GLY A 1136 6.37 -42.43 83.42
C GLY A 1136 6.86 -43.13 82.17
N ILE A 1137 7.26 -44.40 82.24
CA ILE A 1137 7.80 -45.13 81.08
C ILE A 1137 6.76 -46.12 80.57
N PHE A 1138 6.38 -46.01 79.30
CA PHE A 1138 5.42 -46.87 78.62
C PHE A 1138 6.11 -47.64 77.49
N LYS A 1139 5.98 -48.96 77.44
CA LYS A 1139 6.42 -49.76 76.28
C LYS A 1139 5.30 -49.79 75.23
N VAL A 1140 5.58 -49.25 74.05
CA VAL A 1140 4.68 -49.27 72.90
C VAL A 1140 5.10 -50.41 71.97
N ASN A 1141 4.28 -51.46 71.92
CA ASN A 1141 4.47 -52.58 71.01
C ASN A 1141 3.49 -52.46 69.83
N VAL A 1142 3.99 -52.62 68.60
CA VAL A 1142 3.22 -52.60 67.36
C VAL A 1142 3.48 -53.90 66.59
N ASP A 1143 2.59 -54.87 66.78
CA ASP A 1143 2.58 -56.18 66.14
C ASP A 1143 1.48 -56.27 65.06
N ASN A 1144 1.68 -55.55 63.97
CA ASN A 1144 0.72 -55.56 62.86
C ASN A 1144 1.43 -55.60 61.49
N ALA A 1145 0.62 -55.75 60.44
CA ALA A 1145 1.09 -55.86 59.06
C ALA A 1145 1.57 -54.52 58.46
N GLN A 1146 1.36 -53.38 59.14
CA GLN A 1146 1.76 -52.05 58.64
C GLN A 1146 3.29 -51.95 58.50
N ARG A 1147 3.76 -51.24 57.47
CA ARG A 1147 5.18 -50.97 57.18
C ARG A 1147 5.38 -49.50 56.85
N GLY A 1148 6.57 -48.97 57.09
CA GLY A 1148 6.95 -47.60 56.75
C GLY A 1148 7.04 -46.67 57.96
N THR A 1149 7.07 -45.37 57.70
CA THR A 1149 7.21 -44.35 58.74
C THR A 1149 5.96 -44.29 59.62
N MET A 1150 6.15 -44.31 60.93
CA MET A 1150 5.12 -44.23 61.96
C MET A 1150 5.48 -43.09 62.92
N THR A 1151 4.51 -42.24 63.24
CA THR A 1151 4.73 -41.14 64.20
C THR A 1151 3.94 -41.40 65.48
N LEU A 1152 4.65 -41.45 66.60
CA LEU A 1152 4.10 -41.48 67.95
C LEU A 1152 3.96 -40.04 68.44
N ARG A 1153 2.73 -39.57 68.66
CA ARG A 1153 2.43 -38.23 69.14
C ARG A 1153 1.62 -38.30 70.42
N VAL A 1154 2.18 -37.82 71.52
CA VAL A 1154 1.52 -37.75 72.82
C VAL A 1154 0.92 -36.37 72.99
N THR A 1155 -0.38 -36.31 73.29
CA THR A 1155 -1.08 -35.07 73.60
C THR A 1155 -1.58 -35.06 75.05
N ASP A 1156 -1.63 -33.88 75.65
CA ASP A 1156 -2.33 -33.67 76.92
C ASP A 1156 -3.85 -33.74 76.75
N ALA A 1157 -4.60 -33.64 77.86
CA ALA A 1157 -6.07 -33.68 77.84
C ALA A 1157 -6.73 -32.51 77.06
N MET A 1158 -5.98 -31.46 76.71
CA MET A 1158 -6.45 -30.34 75.88
C MET A 1158 -6.05 -30.50 74.40
N GLY A 1159 -5.43 -31.62 74.01
CA GLY A 1159 -5.02 -31.91 72.64
C GLY A 1159 -3.69 -31.28 72.22
N ARG A 1160 -2.94 -30.65 73.14
CA ARG A 1160 -1.62 -30.06 72.85
C ARG A 1160 -0.57 -31.15 72.81
N THR A 1161 0.28 -31.18 71.78
CA THR A 1161 1.35 -32.18 71.65
C THR A 1161 2.46 -31.92 72.66
N VAL A 1162 2.70 -32.88 73.55
CA VAL A 1162 3.72 -32.81 74.61
C VAL A 1162 4.95 -33.69 74.32
N ALA A 1163 4.82 -34.68 73.43
CA ALA A 1163 5.95 -35.43 72.88
C ALA A 1163 5.62 -35.94 71.47
N ALA A 1164 6.60 -35.99 70.58
CA ALA A 1164 6.46 -36.58 69.25
C ALA A 1164 7.74 -37.30 68.81
N HIS A 1165 7.61 -38.52 68.31
CA HIS A 1165 8.71 -39.34 67.82
C HIS A 1165 8.33 -40.01 66.49
N THR A 1166 9.21 -39.93 65.51
CA THR A 1166 9.04 -40.61 64.22
C THR A 1166 9.94 -41.83 64.17
N LEU A 1167 9.33 -42.99 63.92
CA LEU A 1167 9.96 -44.30 63.86
C LEU A 1167 9.72 -44.90 62.47
N THR A 1168 10.54 -45.87 62.05
CA THR A 1168 10.29 -46.65 60.83
C THR A 1168 9.98 -48.09 61.20
N LYS A 1169 8.76 -48.55 60.89
CA LYS A 1169 8.29 -49.91 61.15
C LYS A 1169 8.65 -50.82 59.96
N GLY A 1170 9.57 -51.76 60.20
CA GLY A 1170 9.87 -52.87 59.30
C GLY A 1170 8.88 -54.04 59.43
N ALA A 1171 9.27 -55.21 58.93
CA ALA A 1171 8.41 -56.40 58.94
C ALA A 1171 8.18 -57.03 60.31
N ALA A 1172 9.20 -56.99 61.17
CA ALA A 1172 9.16 -57.54 62.53
C ALA A 1172 8.40 -56.64 63.51
N LEU A 1173 7.93 -57.21 64.63
CA LEU A 1173 7.37 -56.48 65.78
C LEU A 1173 8.25 -55.27 66.15
N LEU A 1174 7.62 -54.10 66.33
CA LEU A 1174 8.29 -52.91 66.86
C LEU A 1174 7.99 -52.77 68.35
N GLN A 1175 9.02 -52.65 69.17
CA GLN A 1175 8.93 -52.30 70.58
C GLN A 1175 9.68 -50.98 70.81
N TYR A 1176 9.02 -50.02 71.45
CA TYR A 1176 9.60 -48.70 71.70
C TYR A 1176 9.28 -48.23 73.12
N ASP A 1177 10.31 -47.77 73.85
CA ASP A 1177 10.15 -47.24 75.20
C ASP A 1177 9.84 -45.74 75.12
N LEU A 1178 8.59 -45.38 75.41
CA LEU A 1178 8.09 -44.01 75.46
C LEU A 1178 8.22 -43.48 76.89
N ASP A 1179 9.24 -42.66 77.12
CA ASP A 1179 9.50 -42.01 78.41
C ASP A 1179 8.75 -40.67 78.52
N LEU A 1180 7.75 -40.66 79.37
CA LEU A 1180 6.96 -39.50 79.78
C LEU A 1180 7.22 -39.10 81.24
N SER A 1181 8.24 -39.64 81.89
CA SER A 1181 8.55 -39.41 83.32
C SER A 1181 8.61 -37.92 83.71
N LYS A 1182 9.06 -37.06 82.79
CA LYS A 1182 9.17 -35.60 82.97
C LYS A 1182 7.84 -34.84 82.94
N LEU A 1183 6.76 -35.47 82.51
CA LEU A 1183 5.43 -34.84 82.43
C LEU A 1183 4.69 -34.96 83.77
N SER A 1184 3.75 -34.05 84.05
CA SER A 1184 2.92 -34.12 85.26
C SER A 1184 2.05 -35.38 85.27
N THR A 1185 1.66 -35.85 86.46
CA THR A 1185 0.72 -36.96 86.61
C THR A 1185 -0.63 -36.56 85.98
N GLY A 1186 -1.25 -37.49 85.25
CA GLY A 1186 -2.41 -37.16 84.42
C GLY A 1186 -2.69 -38.15 83.30
N ILE A 1187 -3.73 -37.85 82.54
CA ILE A 1187 -4.16 -38.63 81.38
C ILE A 1187 -3.64 -37.98 80.12
N TYR A 1188 -2.94 -38.76 79.30
CA TYR A 1188 -2.43 -38.37 77.99
C TYR A 1188 -3.06 -39.26 76.92
N GLN A 1189 -3.01 -38.81 75.66
CA GLN A 1189 -3.40 -39.61 74.51
C GLN A 1189 -2.18 -39.83 73.62
N LEU A 1190 -1.80 -41.08 73.42
CA LEU A 1190 -0.80 -41.48 72.44
C LEU A 1190 -1.50 -41.75 71.11
N HIS A 1191 -1.30 -40.84 70.16
CA HIS A 1191 -1.63 -41.04 68.75
C HIS A 1191 -0.47 -41.77 68.07
N ILE A 1192 -0.78 -42.84 67.36
CA ILE A 1192 0.14 -43.67 66.60
C ILE A 1192 -0.31 -43.56 65.16
N ASP A 1193 0.24 -42.57 64.46
CA ASP A 1193 -0.07 -42.25 63.08
C ASP A 1193 0.76 -43.19 62.17
N MET A 1194 0.07 -44.11 61.48
CA MET A 1194 0.64 -45.04 60.49
C MET A 1194 0.09 -44.72 59.09
N PRO A 1195 0.75 -45.17 57.99
CA PRO A 1195 0.34 -44.84 56.63
C PRO A 1195 -1.12 -45.17 56.30
N GLU A 1196 -1.70 -46.22 56.89
CA GLU A 1196 -3.09 -46.64 56.65
C GLU A 1196 -4.05 -46.25 57.79
N GLY A 1197 -3.62 -45.45 58.77
CA GLY A 1197 -4.49 -44.87 59.78
C GLY A 1197 -3.84 -44.58 61.13
N THR A 1198 -4.58 -43.87 62.00
CA THR A 1198 -4.13 -43.50 63.35
C THR A 1198 -4.80 -44.37 64.40
N SER A 1199 -4.02 -44.95 65.32
CA SER A 1199 -4.51 -45.57 66.55
C SER A 1199 -4.27 -44.63 67.73
N VAL A 1200 -5.26 -44.45 68.60
CA VAL A 1200 -5.13 -43.59 69.79
C VAL A 1200 -5.26 -44.43 71.04
N GLN A 1201 -4.24 -44.40 71.90
CA GLN A 1201 -4.21 -45.11 73.17
C GLN A 1201 -4.18 -44.10 74.31
N ARG A 1202 -5.09 -44.26 75.28
CA ARG A 1202 -5.08 -43.44 76.49
C ARG A 1202 -3.93 -43.90 77.39
N LEU A 1203 -3.01 -43.01 77.75
CA LEU A 1203 -1.95 -43.26 78.71
C LEU A 1203 -2.32 -42.62 80.05
N MET A 1204 -2.17 -43.36 81.14
CA MET A 1204 -2.39 -42.87 82.49
C MET A 1204 -1.06 -42.82 83.23
N LYS A 1205 -0.50 -41.62 83.36
CA LYS A 1205 0.72 -41.41 84.15
C LYS A 1205 0.32 -41.13 85.60
N GLN A 1206 0.66 -42.05 86.50
CA GLN A 1206 0.42 -41.91 87.94
C GLN A 1206 1.54 -41.14 88.63
#